data_AF-A0A9W9F0K4-F1
#
_entry.id   AF-A0A9W9F0K4-F1
#
_cell.length_a   1.000
_cell.length_b   1.000
_cell.length_c   1.000
_cell.angle_alpha   90.00
_cell.angle_beta   90.00
_cell.angle_gamma   90.00
#
_symmetry.space_group_name_H-M   'P 1'
#
loop_
_entity.id
_entity.type
_entity.pdbx_description
1 polymer ?
#
loop_
_entity_poly.entity_id
_entity_poly.type
_entity_poly.pdbx_seq_one_letter_code
_entity_poly.pdbx_strand_id
1 'polypeptide(L)'
;MNGPPLEKSDRKIRPDIARAVEELKAAADEDQDPDAMFLLAEMSFYGNFTYPRDFGEAFQWYSDLAWLNGNHTAQYMVGFMYATGIGGAVEPDQAKALLYHEFAAEAGNTRSEMTLAYRYHTGIGTPKDCGHAIVYYKKVADKAIDYYRSGPPGGHAMIRNSYRWADEEGGVYGEGASVSSSGHNARDAAHSSTDASVEDVLEYLDLLSRKGELKATFTLGKMNYEGARGLPRNFRRAMKYFKVVAKRYWNKDGAINPNHPAGLDKLAAKAAGHIGVMYLRGEGVEQSYGTALTWFRRGVVNGDALCQHEMGLMYLHGYGVSPDAYKASSYFKAASEQDLPASETRLGALFLDQGDVATAARYFDLAARWGWMEAYYYLAEMANFGVGRQQHCGVAAAYYKMVAEKAEVIHSSIAESNAAFEAGDKEGALIPAMMAAEQGYEHAQANVAYILDEQRSLLSLNSLLPWARKARSGLLRNAALALIYWTRSAKQANIDSLVKMGDYYLSGIGAILDADKASTCYHNAAEAHHSAQAYWNLGWMHENGVAVAQDFYMAKRYYDLALETNTEAYLPVKLSLLKLRIRGYWNRITNGNINPIREEQGTTLTMNLVMFGRTLKHSTESKPRRTFREWITAFIENDEEGYYDEMHERRGGEEDEFTGSRGLESEEHRDDGYYDDLEFDIDEGMLEGLLIVGLAATLLVLVYIRQQQQQRNRQNENANAEGNGNDRGFFPRPGDPGFGPWVAASVVASTQPRRSPNHSSPRCAGPQPPIPHRPPTQPKHHPKSQTRARFLHQPAQGLHHPPNLPLSATRARKPARTSTFSPRSPLADPEILVLQKQQRALQSRIAALRSEVDNARQALRIESSTRDAELEALIIKWRVVSQDAADEVFVGARERVARMGGMATWRERAKHDTFQWDDEMGNQGNAGEETDYPKFTMEFMLKTLNIEPVTIGFDTAAQKWSRD
;
A
#
# COMPACT_ATOMS: atom_id res chain seq x y z
N MET A 1 -24.62 21.86 -10.76
CA MET A 1 -26.10 21.84 -10.80
C MET A 1 -26.54 20.90 -9.71
N ASN A 2 -27.34 21.36 -8.75
CA ASN A 2 -27.70 20.58 -7.56
C ASN A 2 -28.97 19.78 -7.83
N GLY A 3 -28.84 18.49 -8.13
CA GLY A 3 -29.95 17.56 -8.14
C GLY A 3 -30.32 17.14 -6.72
N PRO A 4 -31.60 17.16 -6.30
CA PRO A 4 -32.02 16.64 -5.00
C PRO A 4 -32.19 15.10 -5.05
N PRO A 5 -32.15 14.41 -3.90
CA PRO A 5 -32.25 12.95 -3.84
C PRO A 5 -33.63 12.44 -4.29
N LEU A 6 -33.62 11.35 -5.05
CA LEU A 6 -34.81 10.71 -5.63
C LEU A 6 -35.38 9.65 -4.67
N GLU A 7 -36.36 10.03 -3.85
CA GLU A 7 -37.33 9.07 -3.31
C GLU A 7 -38.46 8.85 -4.33
N LYS A 8 -38.62 7.59 -4.75
CA LYS A 8 -39.73 7.10 -5.57
C LYS A 8 -41.06 7.23 -4.80
N SER A 9 -41.76 8.31 -5.06
CA SER A 9 -43.22 8.35 -5.12
C SER A 9 -43.56 9.18 -6.36
N ASP A 10 -44.62 8.81 -7.07
CA ASP A 10 -45.11 9.48 -8.27
C ASP A 10 -45.19 11.02 -8.10
N ARG A 11 -44.07 11.72 -8.29
CA ARG A 11 -44.06 13.17 -8.33
C ARG A 11 -44.72 13.53 -9.65
N LYS A 12 -45.98 13.94 -9.56
CA LYS A 12 -46.71 14.56 -10.68
C LYS A 12 -45.79 15.62 -11.28
N ILE A 13 -45.44 15.44 -12.55
CA ILE A 13 -44.63 16.39 -13.32
C ILE A 13 -45.28 17.75 -13.10
N ARG A 14 -44.48 18.77 -12.76
CA ARG A 14 -45.03 20.12 -12.59
C ARG A 14 -45.71 20.50 -13.90
N PRO A 15 -46.92 21.10 -13.85
CA PRO A 15 -47.69 21.40 -15.05
C PRO A 15 -46.91 22.30 -16.02
N ASP A 16 -46.09 23.21 -15.50
CA ASP A 16 -45.21 24.08 -16.29
C ASP A 16 -44.19 23.28 -17.11
N ILE A 17 -43.60 22.25 -16.51
CA ILE A 17 -42.60 21.39 -17.16
C ILE A 17 -43.28 20.48 -18.17
N ALA A 18 -44.46 19.94 -17.85
CA ALA A 18 -45.22 19.12 -18.79
C ALA A 18 -45.55 19.90 -20.07
N ARG A 19 -46.00 21.17 -19.94
CA ARG A 19 -46.24 22.05 -21.09
C ARG A 19 -44.97 22.34 -21.88
N ALA A 20 -43.86 22.65 -21.20
CA ALA A 20 -42.59 22.87 -21.87
C ALA A 20 -42.11 21.63 -22.63
N VAL A 21 -42.28 20.43 -22.06
CA VAL A 21 -41.94 19.17 -22.75
C VAL A 21 -42.86 18.94 -23.96
N GLU A 22 -44.15 19.27 -23.88
CA GLU A 22 -45.07 19.22 -25.02
C GLU A 22 -44.66 20.18 -26.13
N GLU A 23 -44.29 21.42 -25.79
CA GLU A 23 -43.78 22.41 -26.76
C GLU A 23 -42.46 21.96 -27.39
N LEU A 24 -41.55 21.39 -26.61
CA LEU A 24 -40.29 20.83 -27.11
C LEU A 24 -40.53 19.63 -28.04
N LYS A 25 -41.49 18.76 -27.71
CA LYS A 25 -41.86 17.62 -28.56
C LYS A 25 -42.48 18.10 -29.87
N ALA A 26 -43.35 19.11 -29.82
CA ALA A 26 -43.89 19.72 -31.02
C ALA A 26 -42.77 20.31 -31.90
N ALA A 27 -41.82 21.05 -31.33
CA ALA A 27 -40.68 21.58 -32.08
C ALA A 27 -39.77 20.47 -32.65
N ALA A 28 -39.55 19.39 -31.91
CA ALA A 28 -38.76 18.26 -32.37
C ALA A 28 -39.46 17.49 -33.51
N ASP A 29 -40.77 17.26 -33.42
CA ASP A 29 -41.52 16.47 -34.40
C ASP A 29 -41.92 17.29 -35.64
N GLU A 30 -42.35 18.54 -35.47
CA GLU A 30 -42.85 19.41 -36.54
C GLU A 30 -41.72 20.12 -37.28
N ASP A 31 -40.79 20.74 -36.54
CA ASP A 31 -39.73 21.58 -37.10
C ASP A 31 -38.39 20.82 -37.26
N GLN A 32 -38.29 19.59 -36.73
CA GLN A 32 -37.05 18.81 -36.68
C GLN A 32 -35.89 19.57 -36.04
N ASP A 33 -36.19 20.39 -35.02
CA ASP A 33 -35.21 21.23 -34.35
C ASP A 33 -34.18 20.38 -33.56
N PRO A 34 -32.88 20.41 -33.91
CA PRO A 34 -31.87 19.62 -33.23
C PRO A 34 -31.70 19.99 -31.75
N ASP A 35 -31.88 21.26 -31.40
CA ASP A 35 -31.69 21.72 -30.02
C ASP A 35 -32.83 21.22 -29.13
N ALA A 36 -34.05 21.20 -29.64
CA ALA A 36 -35.21 20.61 -28.97
C ALA A 36 -35.03 19.10 -28.75
N MET A 37 -34.61 18.35 -29.79
CA MET A 37 -34.32 16.91 -29.68
C MET A 37 -33.21 16.63 -28.66
N PHE A 38 -32.12 17.40 -28.69
CA PHE A 38 -31.00 17.25 -27.76
C PHE A 38 -31.43 17.51 -26.32
N LEU A 39 -32.20 18.58 -26.08
CA LEU A 39 -32.68 18.92 -24.75
C LEU A 39 -33.63 17.84 -24.21
N LEU A 40 -34.56 17.33 -25.03
CA LEU A 40 -35.44 16.21 -24.66
C LEU A 40 -34.63 14.95 -24.31
N ALA A 41 -33.58 14.65 -25.08
CA ALA A 41 -32.70 13.52 -24.82
C ALA A 41 -31.92 13.68 -23.49
N GLU A 42 -31.34 14.86 -23.23
CA GLU A 42 -30.62 15.17 -21.99
C GLU A 42 -31.54 15.14 -20.76
N MET A 43 -32.75 15.69 -20.89
CA MET A 43 -33.76 15.68 -19.84
C MET A 43 -34.20 14.26 -19.48
N SER A 44 -34.51 13.44 -20.48
CA SER A 44 -34.90 12.04 -20.29
C SER A 44 -33.74 11.16 -19.80
N PHE A 45 -32.50 11.45 -20.20
CA PHE A 45 -31.32 10.66 -19.81
C PHE A 45 -30.84 10.93 -18.38
N TYR A 46 -30.67 12.20 -18.00
CA TYR A 46 -30.18 12.58 -16.67
C TYR A 46 -31.30 12.79 -15.64
N GLY A 47 -32.54 12.99 -16.08
CA GLY A 47 -33.65 13.38 -15.20
C GLY A 47 -33.57 14.84 -14.75
N ASN A 48 -32.97 15.71 -15.57
CA ASN A 48 -32.82 17.12 -15.29
C ASN A 48 -34.18 17.81 -15.14
N PHE A 49 -34.21 18.92 -14.40
CA PHE A 49 -35.43 19.69 -14.12
C PHE A 49 -36.55 18.88 -13.45
N THR A 50 -36.25 17.80 -12.73
CA THR A 50 -37.27 16.90 -12.12
C THR A 50 -38.11 16.12 -13.13
N TYR A 51 -37.68 16.05 -14.40
CA TYR A 51 -38.27 15.15 -15.40
C TYR A 51 -37.89 13.69 -15.07
N PRO A 52 -38.80 12.71 -15.22
CA PRO A 52 -38.48 11.31 -14.94
C PRO A 52 -37.42 10.80 -15.90
N ARG A 53 -36.48 10.02 -15.38
CA ARG A 53 -35.44 9.39 -16.20
C ARG A 53 -36.02 8.21 -16.98
N ASP A 54 -35.94 8.29 -18.30
CA ASP A 54 -36.29 7.23 -19.24
C ASP A 54 -35.20 7.08 -20.29
N PHE A 55 -34.42 5.99 -20.17
CA PHE A 55 -33.34 5.70 -21.10
C PHE A 55 -33.85 5.25 -22.49
N GLY A 56 -35.06 4.72 -22.59
CA GLY A 56 -35.64 4.32 -23.87
C GLY A 56 -36.01 5.54 -24.73
N GLU A 57 -36.70 6.51 -24.12
CA GLU A 57 -37.02 7.79 -24.76
C GLU A 57 -35.74 8.56 -25.11
N ALA A 58 -34.77 8.62 -24.19
CA ALA A 58 -33.48 9.26 -24.45
C ALA A 58 -32.75 8.66 -25.65
N PHE A 59 -32.75 7.33 -25.78
CA PHE A 59 -32.10 6.64 -26.89
C PHE A 59 -32.72 7.01 -28.23
N GLN A 60 -34.06 7.08 -28.31
CA GLN A 60 -34.77 7.46 -29.53
C GLN A 60 -34.33 8.85 -29.99
N TRP A 61 -34.43 9.85 -29.12
CA TRP A 61 -34.04 11.22 -29.45
C TRP A 61 -32.56 11.36 -29.83
N TYR A 62 -31.65 10.71 -29.10
CA TYR A 62 -30.24 10.73 -29.49
C TYR A 62 -29.99 10.03 -30.84
N SER A 63 -30.70 8.95 -31.12
CA SER A 63 -30.56 8.22 -32.39
C SER A 63 -31.11 9.02 -33.57
N ASP A 64 -32.24 9.70 -33.40
CA ASP A 64 -32.85 10.56 -34.41
C ASP A 64 -31.95 11.77 -34.69
N LEU A 65 -31.45 12.42 -33.64
CA LEU A 65 -30.52 13.54 -33.76
C LEU A 65 -29.19 13.15 -34.43
N ALA A 66 -28.67 11.95 -34.11
CA ALA A 66 -27.47 11.43 -34.74
C ALA A 66 -27.69 11.11 -36.23
N TRP A 67 -28.89 10.64 -36.60
CA TRP A 67 -29.24 10.28 -37.98
C TRP A 67 -29.54 11.50 -38.86
N LEU A 68 -30.30 12.48 -38.34
CA LEU A 68 -30.74 13.65 -39.09
C LEU A 68 -29.62 14.69 -39.27
N ASN A 69 -28.90 15.00 -38.19
CA ASN A 69 -27.98 16.15 -38.16
C ASN A 69 -26.51 15.73 -38.10
N GLY A 70 -26.22 14.45 -37.80
CA GLY A 70 -24.85 14.00 -37.58
C GLY A 70 -24.19 14.64 -36.35
N ASN A 71 -25.00 15.04 -35.34
CA ASN A 71 -24.48 15.71 -34.14
C ASN A 71 -23.51 14.78 -33.39
N HIS A 72 -22.27 15.22 -33.21
CA HIS A 72 -21.20 14.43 -32.61
C HIS A 72 -21.42 14.09 -31.13
N THR A 73 -22.19 14.90 -30.40
CA THR A 73 -22.52 14.63 -28.99
C THR A 73 -23.59 13.55 -28.91
N ALA A 74 -24.59 13.61 -29.79
CA ALA A 74 -25.61 12.58 -29.91
C ALA A 74 -24.99 11.24 -30.34
N GLN A 75 -24.10 11.24 -31.34
CA GLN A 75 -23.36 10.05 -31.76
C GLN A 75 -22.53 9.44 -30.61
N TYR A 76 -21.84 10.27 -29.80
CA TYR A 76 -21.16 9.81 -28.59
C TYR A 76 -22.12 9.13 -27.61
N MET A 77 -23.29 9.73 -27.35
CA MET A 77 -24.28 9.19 -26.42
C MET A 77 -24.86 7.87 -26.93
N VAL A 78 -25.19 7.77 -28.22
CA VAL A 78 -25.64 6.51 -28.86
C VAL A 78 -24.56 5.44 -28.73
N GLY A 79 -23.30 5.77 -29.01
CA GLY A 79 -22.16 4.87 -28.83
C GLY A 79 -22.00 4.37 -27.40
N PHE A 80 -22.13 5.28 -26.41
CA PHE A 80 -22.09 4.97 -24.98
C PHE A 80 -23.24 4.05 -24.55
N MET A 81 -24.46 4.28 -25.05
CA MET A 81 -25.63 3.45 -24.73
C MET A 81 -25.49 2.03 -25.32
N TYR A 82 -25.00 1.89 -26.55
CA TYR A 82 -24.66 0.58 -27.13
C TYR A 82 -23.51 -0.11 -26.40
N ALA A 83 -22.51 0.63 -25.91
CA ALA A 83 -21.37 0.06 -25.19
C ALA A 83 -21.77 -0.56 -23.85
N THR A 84 -22.68 0.10 -23.13
CA THR A 84 -23.00 -0.22 -21.73
C THR A 84 -24.34 -0.93 -21.55
N GLY A 85 -25.27 -0.78 -22.49
CA GLY A 85 -26.65 -1.27 -22.36
C GLY A 85 -27.41 -0.63 -21.20
N ILE A 86 -27.07 0.63 -20.86
CA ILE A 86 -27.56 1.30 -19.66
C ILE A 86 -29.10 1.30 -19.58
N GLY A 87 -29.63 1.00 -18.39
CA GLY A 87 -31.06 0.96 -18.14
C GLY A 87 -31.85 -0.13 -18.88
N GLY A 88 -31.18 -1.02 -19.61
CA GLY A 88 -31.84 -2.00 -20.48
C GLY A 88 -32.59 -1.37 -21.66
N ALA A 89 -32.30 -0.10 -21.99
CA ALA A 89 -32.92 0.60 -23.12
C ALA A 89 -32.53 -0.03 -24.46
N VAL A 90 -31.30 -0.54 -24.55
CA VAL A 90 -30.72 -1.12 -25.76
C VAL A 90 -29.87 -2.33 -25.40
N GLU A 91 -29.88 -3.34 -26.27
CA GLU A 91 -28.98 -4.49 -26.14
C GLU A 91 -27.52 -4.07 -26.38
N PRO A 92 -26.58 -4.45 -25.51
CA PRO A 92 -25.16 -4.12 -25.69
C PRO A 92 -24.60 -4.65 -27.01
N ASP A 93 -24.05 -3.75 -27.83
CA ASP A 93 -23.43 -4.07 -29.11
C ASP A 93 -22.13 -3.28 -29.26
N GLN A 94 -20.99 -3.96 -29.05
CA GLN A 94 -19.68 -3.32 -29.09
C GLN A 94 -19.28 -2.86 -30.50
N ALA A 95 -19.81 -3.49 -31.55
CA ALA A 95 -19.50 -3.11 -32.93
C ALA A 95 -20.22 -1.81 -33.31
N LYS A 96 -21.50 -1.68 -32.96
CA LYS A 96 -22.23 -0.42 -33.12
C LYS A 96 -21.65 0.68 -32.25
N ALA A 97 -21.29 0.36 -31.00
CA ALA A 97 -20.64 1.33 -30.11
C ALA A 97 -19.37 1.91 -30.75
N LEU A 98 -18.50 1.04 -31.28
CA LEU A 98 -17.30 1.47 -32.00
C LEU A 98 -17.64 2.38 -33.18
N LEU A 99 -18.58 1.98 -34.04
CA LEU A 99 -18.99 2.75 -35.21
C LEU A 99 -19.43 4.18 -34.86
N TYR A 100 -20.29 4.33 -33.87
CA TYR A 100 -20.78 5.66 -33.45
C TYR A 100 -19.69 6.51 -32.80
N HIS A 101 -18.78 5.90 -32.03
CA HIS A 101 -17.63 6.61 -31.49
C HIS A 101 -16.68 7.08 -32.59
N GLU A 102 -16.45 6.29 -33.66
CA GLU A 102 -15.66 6.70 -34.82
C GLU A 102 -16.25 7.93 -35.50
N PHE A 103 -17.56 7.95 -35.78
CA PHE A 103 -18.22 9.12 -36.35
C PHE A 103 -18.10 10.36 -35.46
N ALA A 104 -18.31 10.20 -34.15
CA ALA A 104 -18.19 11.29 -33.20
C ALA A 104 -16.74 11.82 -33.09
N ALA A 105 -15.74 10.92 -33.15
CA ALA A 105 -14.33 11.29 -33.07
C ALA A 105 -13.83 11.98 -34.34
N GLU A 106 -14.27 11.55 -35.53
CA GLU A 106 -14.00 12.25 -36.79
C GLU A 106 -14.61 13.66 -36.79
N ALA A 107 -15.78 13.82 -36.17
CA ALA A 107 -16.40 15.13 -35.95
C ALA A 107 -15.75 15.96 -34.81
N GLY A 108 -14.69 15.45 -34.15
CA GLY A 108 -13.88 16.18 -33.18
C GLY A 108 -14.31 16.04 -31.71
N ASN A 109 -15.23 15.13 -31.38
CA ASN A 109 -15.66 14.87 -30.01
C ASN A 109 -14.53 14.24 -29.18
N THR A 110 -14.00 14.99 -28.22
CA THR A 110 -12.87 14.59 -27.37
C THR A 110 -13.14 13.34 -26.52
N ARG A 111 -14.37 13.16 -26.04
CA ARG A 111 -14.74 11.98 -25.25
C ARG A 111 -14.70 10.71 -26.12
N SER A 112 -15.19 10.79 -27.34
CA SER A 112 -15.12 9.66 -28.28
C SER A 112 -13.69 9.39 -28.75
N GLU A 113 -12.89 10.42 -29.04
CA GLU A 113 -11.47 10.25 -29.34
C GLU A 113 -10.76 9.49 -28.22
N MET A 114 -10.96 9.89 -26.96
CA MET A 114 -10.38 9.22 -25.80
C MET A 114 -10.87 7.76 -25.65
N THR A 115 -12.18 7.51 -25.81
CA THR A 115 -12.77 6.17 -25.77
C THR A 115 -12.22 5.25 -26.86
N LEU A 116 -12.09 5.73 -28.11
CA LEU A 116 -11.52 4.94 -29.21
C LEU A 116 -10.04 4.63 -28.95
N ALA A 117 -9.27 5.61 -28.49
CA ALA A 117 -7.87 5.41 -28.16
C ALA A 117 -7.70 4.28 -27.14
N TYR A 118 -8.51 4.28 -26.08
CA TYR A 118 -8.53 3.22 -25.09
C TYR A 118 -8.98 1.87 -25.64
N ARG A 119 -10.03 1.84 -26.49
CA ARG A 119 -10.53 0.61 -27.11
C ARG A 119 -9.49 -0.05 -28.02
N TYR A 120 -8.80 0.71 -28.88
CA TYR A 120 -7.72 0.17 -29.72
C TYR A 120 -6.50 -0.25 -28.90
N HIS A 121 -6.16 0.51 -27.85
CA HIS A 121 -5.03 0.18 -26.97
C HIS A 121 -5.25 -1.14 -26.22
N THR A 122 -6.45 -1.36 -25.68
CA THR A 122 -6.79 -2.54 -24.88
C THR A 122 -7.38 -3.70 -25.68
N GLY A 123 -7.91 -3.44 -26.87
CA GLY A 123 -8.58 -4.42 -27.74
C GLY A 123 -10.02 -4.72 -27.31
N ILE A 124 -10.83 -3.70 -27.05
CA ILE A 124 -12.25 -3.85 -26.66
C ILE A 124 -13.14 -3.64 -27.89
N GLY A 125 -13.76 -4.73 -28.38
CA GLY A 125 -14.56 -4.70 -29.60
C GLY A 125 -13.73 -4.65 -30.90
N THR A 126 -12.40 -4.56 -30.79
CA THR A 126 -11.43 -4.55 -31.88
C THR A 126 -10.18 -5.34 -31.49
N PRO A 127 -9.35 -5.81 -32.44
CA PRO A 127 -8.00 -6.26 -32.12
C PRO A 127 -7.16 -5.10 -31.56
N LYS A 128 -6.18 -5.43 -30.72
CA LYS A 128 -5.24 -4.43 -30.19
C LYS A 128 -4.43 -3.82 -31.33
N ASP A 129 -4.44 -2.49 -31.42
CA ASP A 129 -3.68 -1.74 -32.41
C ASP A 129 -3.11 -0.45 -31.79
N CYS A 130 -1.78 -0.41 -31.66
CA CYS A 130 -1.09 0.75 -31.11
C CYS A 130 -1.07 1.94 -32.08
N GLY A 131 -1.12 1.73 -33.39
CA GLY A 131 -1.07 2.80 -34.39
C GLY A 131 -2.32 3.67 -34.34
N HIS A 132 -3.49 3.04 -34.42
CA HIS A 132 -4.78 3.72 -34.29
C HIS A 132 -4.94 4.36 -32.90
N ALA A 133 -4.50 3.69 -31.83
CA ALA A 133 -4.55 4.24 -30.49
C ALA A 133 -3.75 5.54 -30.36
N ILE A 134 -2.53 5.61 -30.95
CA ILE A 134 -1.71 6.83 -30.92
C ILE A 134 -2.40 7.97 -31.66
N VAL A 135 -3.02 7.73 -32.81
CA VAL A 135 -3.69 8.80 -33.58
C VAL A 135 -4.74 9.51 -32.72
N TYR A 136 -5.58 8.75 -32.02
CA TYR A 136 -6.61 9.33 -31.17
C TYR A 136 -6.06 9.90 -29.85
N TYR A 137 -5.14 9.20 -29.17
CA TYR A 137 -4.52 9.73 -27.95
C TYR A 137 -3.74 11.02 -28.22
N LYS A 138 -3.07 11.13 -29.37
CA LYS A 138 -2.38 12.34 -29.80
C LYS A 138 -3.36 13.50 -29.99
N LYS A 139 -4.49 13.31 -30.69
CA LYS A 139 -5.53 14.34 -30.83
C LYS A 139 -5.98 14.90 -29.48
N VAL A 140 -6.21 14.02 -28.49
CA VAL A 140 -6.60 14.43 -27.13
C VAL A 140 -5.44 15.10 -26.38
N ALA A 141 -4.23 14.58 -26.51
CA ALA A 141 -3.04 15.15 -25.88
C ALA A 141 -2.67 16.53 -26.44
N ASP A 142 -2.83 16.75 -27.75
CA ASP A 142 -2.65 18.05 -28.39
C ASP A 142 -3.64 19.07 -27.81
N LYS A 143 -4.94 18.71 -27.74
CA LYS A 143 -5.96 19.55 -27.08
C LYS A 143 -5.64 19.81 -25.60
N ALA A 144 -5.08 18.83 -24.89
CA ALA A 144 -4.64 18.96 -23.50
C ALA A 144 -3.49 19.96 -23.34
N ILE A 145 -2.49 19.89 -24.22
CA ILE A 145 -1.34 20.80 -24.24
C ILE A 145 -1.75 22.20 -24.68
N ASP A 146 -2.64 22.33 -25.65
CA ASP A 146 -3.19 23.61 -26.09
C ASP A 146 -3.97 24.28 -24.96
N TYR A 147 -4.82 23.52 -24.26
CA TYR A 147 -5.49 24.01 -23.06
C TYR A 147 -4.47 24.42 -21.99
N TYR A 148 -3.47 23.59 -21.68
CA TYR A 148 -2.42 23.94 -20.73
C TYR A 148 -1.72 25.27 -21.09
N ARG A 149 -1.31 25.43 -22.36
CA ARG A 149 -0.59 26.61 -22.87
C ARG A 149 -1.46 27.86 -23.02
N SER A 150 -2.78 27.72 -23.16
CA SER A 150 -3.72 28.84 -23.23
C SER A 150 -3.84 29.64 -21.94
N GLY A 151 -3.25 29.13 -20.84
CA GLY A 151 -3.29 29.74 -19.52
C GLY A 151 -2.37 30.94 -19.35
N PRO A 152 -2.39 31.56 -18.16
CA PRO A 152 -1.42 32.59 -17.80
C PRO A 152 0.02 32.01 -17.83
N PRO A 153 1.07 32.87 -17.83
CA PRO A 153 2.47 32.41 -17.87
C PRO A 153 2.74 31.24 -16.89
N GLY A 154 3.26 30.13 -17.43
CA GLY A 154 3.41 28.85 -16.70
C GLY A 154 2.23 27.87 -16.84
N GLY A 155 1.22 28.20 -17.64
CA GLY A 155 0.13 27.32 -18.03
C GLY A 155 -1.01 27.18 -17.02
N HIS A 156 -2.13 26.56 -17.43
CA HIS A 156 -3.23 26.22 -16.53
C HIS A 156 -2.79 25.22 -15.46
N ALA A 157 -3.22 25.42 -14.22
CA ALA A 157 -3.11 24.40 -13.19
C ALA A 157 -4.14 23.30 -13.46
N MET A 158 -3.66 22.07 -13.65
CA MET A 158 -4.52 20.90 -13.81
C MET A 158 -4.84 20.31 -12.44
N ILE A 159 -6.12 20.22 -12.10
CA ILE A 159 -6.58 19.60 -10.86
C ILE A 159 -6.93 18.14 -11.17
N ARG A 160 -6.34 17.21 -10.42
CA ARG A 160 -6.67 15.80 -10.49
C ARG A 160 -7.87 15.53 -9.60
N ASN A 161 -9.01 15.24 -10.20
CA ASN A 161 -10.23 14.81 -9.52
C ASN A 161 -10.39 13.29 -9.53
N SER A 162 -9.60 12.54 -10.32
CA SER A 162 -9.62 11.08 -10.31
C SER A 162 -9.04 10.49 -9.01
N TYR A 163 -9.91 9.80 -8.28
CA TYR A 163 -9.55 8.95 -7.14
C TYR A 163 -10.54 7.78 -7.05
N ARG A 164 -10.13 6.72 -6.35
CA ARG A 164 -10.99 5.56 -6.09
C ARG A 164 -11.83 5.82 -4.84
N TRP A 165 -13.15 5.71 -4.94
CA TRP A 165 -14.08 5.86 -3.82
C TRP A 165 -13.87 4.78 -2.76
N ALA A 166 -13.50 3.57 -3.19
CA ALA A 166 -13.21 2.47 -2.28
C ALA A 166 -12.08 2.82 -1.31
N ASP A 167 -11.05 3.53 -1.77
CA ASP A 167 -9.88 3.88 -0.95
C ASP A 167 -10.22 4.82 0.21
N GLU A 168 -11.37 5.50 0.18
CA GLU A 168 -11.86 6.33 1.30
C GLU A 168 -12.50 5.50 2.40
N GLU A 169 -13.05 4.34 2.06
CA GLU A 169 -13.65 3.40 3.02
C GLU A 169 -12.61 2.38 3.51
N GLY A 170 -11.31 2.68 3.36
CA GLY A 170 -10.21 1.75 3.66
C GLY A 170 -9.93 0.72 2.56
N GLY A 171 -10.47 0.92 1.35
CA GLY A 171 -10.29 0.04 0.20
C GLY A 171 -11.47 -0.92 -0.03
N VAL A 172 -11.35 -1.73 -1.07
CA VAL A 172 -12.44 -2.58 -1.59
C VAL A 172 -12.88 -3.68 -0.59
N TYR A 173 -11.94 -4.16 0.22
CA TYR A 173 -12.15 -5.17 1.27
C TYR A 173 -12.22 -4.55 2.67
N GLY A 174 -12.08 -3.22 2.78
CA GLY A 174 -11.96 -2.49 4.03
C GLY A 174 -10.51 -2.32 4.50
N GLU A 175 -10.38 -1.50 5.55
CA GLU A 175 -9.11 -1.10 6.15
C GLU A 175 -8.30 -2.32 6.62
N GLY A 176 -7.00 -2.27 6.37
CA GLY A 176 -6.05 -3.35 6.63
C GLY A 176 -6.21 -4.66 5.85
N ALA A 177 -7.29 -4.85 5.09
CA ALA A 177 -7.46 -6.02 4.21
C ALA A 177 -7.11 -5.70 2.76
N SER A 178 -7.44 -4.49 2.30
CA SER A 178 -7.18 -4.04 0.92
C SER A 178 -5.73 -3.66 0.73
N VAL A 179 -5.18 -3.83 -0.47
CA VAL A 179 -3.78 -3.44 -0.74
C VAL A 179 -3.60 -1.93 -0.64
N SER A 180 -4.65 -1.15 -0.93
CA SER A 180 -4.66 0.31 -0.72
C SER A 180 -4.46 0.76 0.74
N SER A 181 -4.67 -0.15 1.69
CA SER A 181 -4.70 0.15 3.13
C SER A 181 -3.87 -0.82 3.97
N SER A 182 -3.02 -1.66 3.36
CA SER A 182 -2.25 -2.68 4.08
C SER A 182 -0.79 -2.79 3.61
N GLY A 183 0.08 -3.20 4.53
CA GLY A 183 1.51 -3.43 4.27
C GLY A 183 2.27 -2.18 3.81
N HIS A 184 3.31 -2.37 2.99
CA HIS A 184 4.16 -1.28 2.45
C HIS A 184 3.41 -0.29 1.54
N ASN A 185 2.22 -0.67 1.05
CA ASN A 185 1.38 0.18 0.22
C ASN A 185 0.26 0.85 1.02
N ALA A 186 0.15 0.54 2.32
CA ALA A 186 -0.68 1.31 3.23
C ALA A 186 -0.16 2.75 3.24
N ARG A 187 -1.07 3.71 3.32
CA ARG A 187 -0.70 5.08 3.65
C ARG A 187 -0.10 5.05 5.06
N ASP A 188 1.18 5.36 5.21
CA ASP A 188 2.01 5.14 6.41
C ASP A 188 1.24 5.16 7.74
N ALA A 189 1.21 3.99 8.39
CA ALA A 189 0.54 3.70 9.65
C ALA A 189 1.42 4.02 10.87
N ALA A 190 1.97 5.23 10.96
CA ALA A 190 2.68 5.65 12.18
C ALA A 190 1.77 6.30 13.23
N HIS A 191 0.52 6.68 12.90
CA HIS A 191 -0.47 7.16 13.90
C HIS A 191 -1.90 6.76 13.52
N SER A 192 -2.29 5.55 13.94
CA SER A 192 -3.65 4.99 13.83
C SER A 192 -4.67 5.68 14.76
N SER A 193 -5.06 6.90 14.42
CA SER A 193 -6.37 7.44 14.89
C SER A 193 -6.97 8.57 14.04
N THR A 194 -6.28 9.09 13.04
CA THR A 194 -6.87 10.13 12.18
C THR A 194 -6.40 9.94 10.74
N ASP A 195 -7.32 9.48 9.88
CA ASP A 195 -7.36 9.96 8.52
C ASP A 195 -7.47 11.49 8.64
N ALA A 196 -6.33 12.18 8.73
CA ALA A 196 -6.33 13.62 8.92
C ALA A 196 -6.90 14.16 7.62
N SER A 197 -8.20 14.43 7.65
CA SER A 197 -8.89 15.08 6.55
C SER A 197 -8.11 16.32 6.17
N VAL A 198 -8.21 16.76 4.91
CA VAL A 198 -7.50 17.97 4.48
C VAL A 198 -7.79 19.12 5.46
N GLU A 199 -9.00 19.18 6.00
CA GLU A 199 -9.43 20.02 7.11
C GLU A 199 -8.59 19.86 8.39
N ASP A 200 -8.35 18.66 8.90
CA ASP A 200 -7.55 18.42 10.11
C ASP A 200 -6.10 18.87 9.91
N VAL A 201 -5.53 18.60 8.74
CA VAL A 201 -4.18 19.07 8.37
C VAL A 201 -4.15 20.59 8.33
N LEU A 202 -5.17 21.23 7.76
CA LEU A 202 -5.29 22.69 7.71
C LEU A 202 -5.45 23.30 9.11
N GLU A 203 -6.23 22.68 9.99
CA GLU A 203 -6.39 23.12 11.37
C GLU A 203 -5.06 23.02 12.13
N TYR A 204 -4.37 21.90 12.00
CA TYR A 204 -3.05 21.70 12.57
C TYR A 204 -2.05 22.76 12.05
N LEU A 205 -1.98 22.98 10.74
CA LEU A 205 -1.10 23.98 10.14
C LEU A 205 -1.48 25.42 10.53
N ASP A 206 -2.76 25.74 10.67
CA ASP A 206 -3.22 27.05 11.15
C ASP A 206 -2.83 27.27 12.61
N LEU A 207 -2.95 26.24 13.46
CA LEU A 207 -2.49 26.26 14.85
C LEU A 207 -0.97 26.52 14.93
N LEU A 208 -0.17 25.82 14.12
CA LEU A 208 1.28 26.06 14.04
C LEU A 208 1.62 27.46 13.51
N SER A 209 0.89 27.93 12.49
CA SER A 209 1.04 29.29 11.96
C SER A 209 0.77 30.35 13.04
N ARG A 210 -0.26 30.15 13.87
CA ARG A 210 -0.59 31.04 15.01
C ARG A 210 0.49 31.01 16.10
N LYS A 211 1.13 29.87 16.33
CA LYS A 211 2.31 29.76 17.22
C LYS A 211 3.54 30.51 16.67
N GLY A 212 3.51 30.92 15.41
CA GLY A 212 4.57 31.69 14.75
C GLY A 212 5.49 30.85 13.88
N GLU A 213 5.14 29.60 13.61
CA GLU A 213 5.94 28.73 12.75
C GLU A 213 5.82 29.14 11.28
N LEU A 214 6.95 29.55 10.69
CA LEU A 214 6.98 30.11 9.35
C LEU A 214 6.84 29.04 8.27
N LYS A 215 7.37 27.83 8.50
CA LYS A 215 7.23 26.69 7.59
C LYS A 215 5.77 26.30 7.42
N ALA A 216 5.03 26.12 8.53
CA ALA A 216 3.60 25.88 8.50
C ALA A 216 2.82 27.01 7.79
N THR A 217 3.17 28.27 8.07
CA THR A 217 2.57 29.43 7.39
C THR A 217 2.79 29.41 5.87
N PHE A 218 4.00 29.04 5.43
CA PHE A 218 4.31 28.89 4.01
C PHE A 218 3.52 27.74 3.38
N THR A 219 3.50 26.56 4.02
CA THR A 219 2.76 25.39 3.56
C THR A 219 1.26 25.70 3.43
N LEU A 220 0.68 26.39 4.41
CA LEU A 220 -0.70 26.84 4.36
C LEU A 220 -0.95 27.81 3.19
N GLY A 221 -0.01 28.72 2.93
CA GLY A 221 -0.02 29.58 1.75
C GLY A 221 0.00 28.78 0.43
N LYS A 222 0.88 27.78 0.34
CA LYS A 222 1.02 26.89 -0.82
C LYS A 222 -0.25 26.07 -1.06
N MET A 223 -0.82 25.44 -0.03
CA MET A 223 -2.07 24.69 -0.11
C MET A 223 -3.23 25.55 -0.60
N ASN A 224 -3.36 26.79 -0.09
CA ASN A 224 -4.39 27.72 -0.57
C ASN A 224 -4.13 28.19 -2.02
N TYR A 225 -2.88 28.19 -2.49
CA TYR A 225 -2.51 28.61 -3.84
C TYR A 225 -2.76 27.53 -4.89
N GLU A 226 -2.28 26.31 -4.62
CA GLU A 226 -2.40 25.15 -5.50
C GLU A 226 -3.82 24.56 -5.45
N GLY A 227 -4.44 24.59 -4.28
CA GLY A 227 -5.68 23.87 -3.99
C GLY A 227 -5.39 22.38 -3.77
N ALA A 228 -6.33 21.70 -3.13
CA ALA A 228 -6.30 20.26 -2.97
C ALA A 228 -7.72 19.71 -3.11
N ARG A 229 -7.85 18.39 -3.04
CA ARG A 229 -9.17 17.76 -2.97
C ARG A 229 -9.94 18.32 -1.75
N GLY A 230 -11.19 18.74 -1.96
CA GLY A 230 -12.00 19.41 -0.92
C GLY A 230 -11.59 20.87 -0.61
N LEU A 231 -10.38 21.28 -0.96
CA LEU A 231 -9.85 22.63 -0.70
C LEU A 231 -9.78 23.48 -1.99
N PRO A 232 -10.78 24.35 -2.24
CA PRO A 232 -10.73 25.24 -3.38
C PRO A 232 -9.60 26.27 -3.27
N ARG A 233 -9.04 26.67 -4.41
CA ARG A 233 -7.96 27.67 -4.49
C ARG A 233 -8.43 29.02 -3.94
N ASN A 234 -7.65 29.60 -3.03
CA ASN A 234 -7.89 30.91 -2.43
C ASN A 234 -6.64 31.80 -2.49
N PHE A 235 -6.51 32.53 -3.60
CA PHE A 235 -5.37 33.41 -3.85
C PHE A 235 -5.21 34.52 -2.81
N ARG A 236 -6.30 35.08 -2.27
CA ARG A 236 -6.18 36.15 -1.27
C ARG A 236 -5.55 35.66 0.03
N ARG A 237 -5.96 34.47 0.51
CA ARG A 237 -5.37 33.84 1.69
C ARG A 237 -3.92 33.45 1.43
N ALA A 238 -3.62 32.82 0.29
CA ALA A 238 -2.26 32.46 -0.11
C ALA A 238 -1.32 33.68 -0.09
N MET A 239 -1.70 34.78 -0.75
CA MET A 239 -0.93 36.03 -0.79
C MET A 239 -0.69 36.59 0.62
N LYS A 240 -1.68 36.51 1.52
CA LYS A 240 -1.52 36.97 2.91
C LYS A 240 -0.45 36.15 3.62
N TYR A 241 -0.50 34.83 3.54
CA TYR A 241 0.47 33.94 4.19
C TYR A 241 1.88 34.12 3.63
N PHE A 242 2.06 34.16 2.31
CA PHE A 242 3.37 34.42 1.70
C PHE A 242 3.95 35.78 2.11
N LYS A 243 3.12 36.82 2.17
CA LYS A 243 3.56 38.15 2.65
C LYS A 243 3.96 38.14 4.13
N VAL A 244 3.32 37.32 4.98
CA VAL A 244 3.73 37.17 6.39
C VAL A 244 5.13 36.59 6.49
N VAL A 245 5.43 35.54 5.72
CA VAL A 245 6.76 34.92 5.67
C VAL A 245 7.80 35.90 5.10
N ALA A 246 7.51 36.53 3.96
CA ALA A 246 8.43 37.48 3.33
C ALA A 246 8.78 38.69 4.22
N LYS A 247 7.81 39.22 4.98
CA LYS A 247 8.01 40.35 5.90
C LYS A 247 8.93 40.04 7.08
N ARG A 248 9.10 38.76 7.44
CA ARG A 248 10.01 38.37 8.52
C ARG A 248 11.48 38.51 8.11
N TYR A 249 11.75 38.37 6.81
CA TYR A 249 13.09 38.44 6.23
C TYR A 249 13.40 39.78 5.57
N TRP A 250 12.47 40.37 4.81
CA TRP A 250 12.63 41.69 4.18
C TRP A 250 11.81 42.78 4.89
N ASN A 251 12.46 43.90 5.17
CA ASN A 251 11.82 45.12 5.67
C ASN A 251 11.00 45.82 4.56
N LYS A 252 10.19 46.82 4.94
CA LYS A 252 9.41 47.62 3.98
C LYS A 252 10.29 48.28 2.92
N ASP A 253 11.52 48.64 3.28
CA ASP A 253 12.49 49.27 2.40
C ASP A 253 13.22 48.27 1.48
N GLY A 254 12.96 46.97 1.63
CA GLY A 254 13.60 45.90 0.87
C GLY A 254 14.95 45.44 1.43
N ALA A 255 15.45 46.06 2.49
CA ALA A 255 16.63 45.62 3.23
C ALA A 255 16.37 44.32 3.99
N ILE A 256 17.42 43.49 4.15
CA ILE A 256 17.37 42.25 4.93
C ILE A 256 17.30 42.60 6.41
N ASN A 257 16.41 41.94 7.15
CA ASN A 257 16.29 42.09 8.59
C ASN A 257 17.50 41.43 9.29
N PRO A 258 18.28 42.15 10.12
CA PRO A 258 19.44 41.58 10.81
C PRO A 258 19.06 40.48 11.82
N ASN A 259 17.83 40.51 12.36
CA ASN A 259 17.37 39.59 13.41
C ASN A 259 16.49 38.45 12.85
N HIS A 260 16.83 37.89 11.69
CA HIS A 260 16.06 36.79 11.11
C HIS A 260 16.51 35.42 11.66
N PRO A 261 15.59 34.46 11.87
CA PRO A 261 15.96 33.11 12.26
C PRO A 261 16.75 32.41 11.14
N ALA A 262 17.69 31.53 11.54
CA ALA A 262 18.50 30.76 10.60
C ALA A 262 17.62 29.87 9.68
N GLY A 263 17.98 29.78 8.40
CA GLY A 263 17.21 29.02 7.40
C GLY A 263 15.96 29.72 6.86
N LEU A 264 15.60 30.90 7.39
CA LEU A 264 14.48 31.69 6.86
C LEU A 264 14.77 32.26 5.47
N ASP A 265 16.02 32.50 5.13
CA ASP A 265 16.48 32.95 3.82
C ASP A 265 15.94 32.08 2.66
N LYS A 266 16.03 30.75 2.78
CA LYS A 266 15.50 29.80 1.79
C LYS A 266 13.98 29.83 1.72
N LEU A 267 13.32 29.84 2.88
CA LEU A 267 11.85 29.85 2.96
C LEU A 267 11.26 31.17 2.46
N ALA A 268 11.90 32.29 2.79
CA ALA A 268 11.53 33.61 2.31
C ALA A 268 11.74 33.71 0.80
N ALA A 269 12.80 33.10 0.25
CA ALA A 269 13.01 33.01 -1.20
C ALA A 269 11.88 32.24 -1.90
N LYS A 270 11.48 31.08 -1.38
CA LYS A 270 10.31 30.32 -1.87
C LYS A 270 9.02 31.17 -1.83
N ALA A 271 8.78 31.87 -0.71
CA ALA A 271 7.63 32.75 -0.57
C ALA A 271 7.67 33.92 -1.57
N ALA A 272 8.85 34.52 -1.78
CA ALA A 272 9.07 35.56 -2.79
C ALA A 272 8.78 35.04 -4.21
N GLY A 273 9.19 33.80 -4.52
CA GLY A 273 8.88 33.13 -5.78
C GLY A 273 7.38 33.03 -6.02
N HIS A 274 6.61 32.49 -5.06
CA HIS A 274 5.15 32.43 -5.19
C HIS A 274 4.49 33.82 -5.29
N ILE A 275 4.96 34.82 -4.52
CA ILE A 275 4.46 36.20 -4.66
C ILE A 275 4.75 36.73 -6.07
N GLY A 276 5.95 36.49 -6.59
CA GLY A 276 6.35 36.86 -7.94
C GLY A 276 5.47 36.21 -9.00
N VAL A 277 5.21 34.91 -8.89
CA VAL A 277 4.31 34.15 -9.76
C VAL A 277 2.89 34.73 -9.73
N MET A 278 2.37 35.06 -8.54
CA MET A 278 1.04 35.67 -8.43
C MET A 278 0.94 37.02 -9.15
N TYR A 279 1.98 37.86 -9.10
CA TYR A 279 2.04 39.11 -9.88
C TYR A 279 2.28 38.86 -11.38
N LEU A 280 3.06 37.85 -11.74
CA LEU A 280 3.32 37.46 -13.13
C LEU A 280 2.04 36.98 -13.82
N ARG A 281 1.24 36.19 -13.11
CA ARG A 281 0.01 35.56 -13.62
C ARG A 281 -1.24 36.41 -13.39
N GLY A 282 -1.20 37.40 -12.50
CA GLY A 282 -2.38 38.20 -12.12
C GLY A 282 -3.37 37.41 -11.25
N GLU A 283 -2.90 36.42 -10.50
CA GLU A 283 -3.75 35.54 -9.69
C GLU A 283 -3.98 36.15 -8.30
N GLY A 284 -5.18 36.70 -8.07
CA GLY A 284 -5.57 37.35 -6.80
C GLY A 284 -4.98 38.75 -6.59
N VAL A 285 -4.23 39.27 -7.55
CA VAL A 285 -3.66 40.62 -7.63
C VAL A 285 -3.65 41.11 -9.08
N GLU A 286 -3.55 42.41 -9.31
CA GLU A 286 -3.36 42.95 -10.66
C GLU A 286 -2.00 42.49 -11.24
N GLN A 287 -2.01 42.09 -12.52
CA GLN A 287 -0.82 41.61 -13.20
C GLN A 287 0.22 42.73 -13.33
N SER A 288 1.45 42.45 -12.90
CA SER A 288 2.56 43.39 -13.03
C SER A 288 3.89 42.66 -13.16
N TYR A 289 4.46 42.70 -14.37
CA TYR A 289 5.75 42.07 -14.66
C TYR A 289 6.91 42.76 -13.92
N GLY A 290 6.82 44.08 -13.72
CA GLY A 290 7.86 44.84 -13.01
C GLY A 290 7.97 44.43 -11.55
N THR A 291 6.85 44.30 -10.84
CA THR A 291 6.85 43.85 -9.44
C THR A 291 7.24 42.37 -9.34
N ALA A 292 6.76 41.52 -10.25
CA ALA A 292 7.15 40.11 -10.32
C ALA A 292 8.68 39.97 -10.41
N LEU A 293 9.31 40.71 -11.33
CA LEU A 293 10.76 40.73 -11.51
C LEU A 293 11.51 41.18 -10.25
N THR A 294 11.00 42.17 -9.51
CA THR A 294 11.64 42.57 -8.24
C THR A 294 11.61 41.45 -7.19
N TRP A 295 10.54 40.68 -7.13
CA TRP A 295 10.42 39.56 -6.19
C TRP A 295 11.28 38.38 -6.62
N PHE A 296 11.32 38.05 -7.91
CA PHE A 296 12.18 36.99 -8.41
C PHE A 296 13.67 37.30 -8.20
N ARG A 297 14.10 38.55 -8.44
CA ARG A 297 15.48 38.97 -8.15
C ARG A 297 15.85 38.76 -6.68
N ARG A 298 14.93 39.01 -5.75
CA ARG A 298 15.17 38.76 -4.32
C ARG A 298 15.36 37.27 -4.02
N GLY A 299 14.54 36.40 -4.63
CA GLY A 299 14.65 34.95 -4.42
C GLY A 299 15.86 34.33 -5.10
N VAL A 300 16.26 34.82 -6.28
CA VAL A 300 17.45 34.32 -7.00
C VAL A 300 18.75 34.59 -6.25
N VAL A 301 18.86 35.70 -5.49
CA VAL A 301 20.01 35.96 -4.62
C VAL A 301 20.20 34.86 -3.57
N ASN A 302 19.11 34.25 -3.11
CA ASN A 302 19.11 33.15 -2.16
C ASN A 302 19.07 31.77 -2.83
N GLY A 303 19.18 31.72 -4.17
CA GLY A 303 19.29 30.47 -4.93
C GLY A 303 17.99 29.69 -5.16
N ASP A 304 16.80 30.28 -4.99
CA ASP A 304 15.54 29.54 -5.14
C ASP A 304 15.27 29.07 -6.58
N ALA A 305 15.04 27.76 -6.75
CA ALA A 305 14.81 27.12 -8.04
C ALA A 305 13.60 27.69 -8.81
N LEU A 306 12.50 27.97 -8.11
CA LEU A 306 11.28 28.51 -8.75
C LEU A 306 11.53 29.94 -9.23
N CYS A 307 12.18 30.78 -8.44
CA CYS A 307 12.56 32.13 -8.88
C CYS A 307 13.50 32.11 -10.09
N GLN A 308 14.47 31.19 -10.12
CA GLN A 308 15.37 31.01 -11.26
C GLN A 308 14.61 30.58 -12.50
N HIS A 309 13.72 29.59 -12.39
CA HIS A 309 12.85 29.15 -13.48
C HIS A 309 12.03 30.29 -14.07
N GLU A 310 11.32 31.03 -13.22
CA GLU A 310 10.46 32.13 -13.65
C GLU A 310 11.28 33.26 -14.27
N MET A 311 12.48 33.57 -13.76
CA MET A 311 13.39 34.50 -14.43
C MET A 311 13.78 34.01 -15.82
N GLY A 312 14.06 32.71 -15.97
CA GLY A 312 14.30 32.10 -17.27
C GLY A 312 13.12 32.28 -18.22
N LEU A 313 11.90 32.06 -17.73
CA LEU A 313 10.66 32.23 -18.50
C LEU A 313 10.43 33.69 -18.92
N MET A 314 10.72 34.64 -18.03
CA MET A 314 10.64 36.08 -18.33
C MET A 314 11.62 36.49 -19.42
N TYR A 315 12.87 36.01 -19.40
CA TYR A 315 13.85 36.28 -20.46
C TYR A 315 13.53 35.52 -21.76
N LEU A 316 12.93 34.34 -21.70
CA LEU A 316 12.56 33.58 -22.90
C LEU A 316 11.44 34.27 -23.69
N HIS A 317 10.38 34.70 -22.99
CA HIS A 317 9.20 35.31 -23.63
C HIS A 317 9.20 36.84 -23.65
N GLY A 318 10.16 37.49 -22.97
CA GLY A 318 10.24 38.95 -22.91
C GLY A 318 9.23 39.60 -21.94
N TYR A 319 8.86 38.93 -20.85
CA TYR A 319 7.91 39.47 -19.86
C TYR A 319 8.58 40.57 -19.02
N GLY A 320 8.32 41.83 -19.35
CA GLY A 320 8.89 42.98 -18.62
C GLY A 320 10.42 43.15 -18.75
N VAL A 321 11.06 42.32 -19.57
CA VAL A 321 12.50 42.36 -19.90
C VAL A 321 12.70 42.15 -21.40
N SER A 322 13.85 42.58 -21.93
CA SER A 322 14.25 42.25 -23.30
C SER A 322 14.48 40.74 -23.44
N PRO A 323 13.93 40.08 -24.48
CA PRO A 323 14.09 38.65 -24.66
C PRO A 323 15.57 38.28 -24.86
N ASP A 324 16.04 37.27 -24.12
CA ASP A 324 17.43 36.79 -24.10
C ASP A 324 17.46 35.29 -23.79
N ALA A 325 17.48 34.46 -24.85
CA ALA A 325 17.44 33.01 -24.72
C ALA A 325 18.68 32.43 -24.02
N TYR A 326 19.84 33.07 -24.14
CA TYR A 326 21.08 32.60 -23.50
C TYR A 326 20.98 32.76 -21.98
N LYS A 327 20.57 33.94 -21.50
CA LYS A 327 20.29 34.13 -20.07
C LYS A 327 19.19 33.19 -19.59
N ALA A 328 18.14 32.99 -20.37
CA ALA A 328 17.07 32.07 -20.01
C ALA A 328 17.62 30.64 -19.77
N SER A 329 18.44 30.13 -20.68
CA SER A 329 19.06 28.80 -20.55
C SER A 329 19.93 28.67 -19.30
N SER A 330 20.68 29.73 -18.93
CA SER A 330 21.52 29.72 -17.73
C SER A 330 20.69 29.63 -16.45
N TYR A 331 19.55 30.32 -16.39
CA TYR A 331 18.64 30.27 -15.26
C TYR A 331 17.90 28.93 -15.19
N PHE A 332 17.46 28.39 -16.31
CA PHE A 332 16.85 27.05 -16.33
C PHE A 332 17.85 25.98 -15.89
N LYS A 333 19.12 26.09 -16.29
CA LYS A 333 20.19 25.19 -15.83
C LYS A 333 20.34 25.21 -14.31
N ALA A 334 20.49 26.39 -13.72
CA ALA A 334 20.61 26.53 -12.27
C ALA A 334 19.40 25.97 -11.51
N ALA A 335 18.19 26.12 -12.07
CA ALA A 335 16.98 25.55 -11.49
C ALA A 335 16.87 24.03 -11.69
N SER A 336 17.38 23.49 -12.80
CA SER A 336 17.41 22.04 -13.06
C SER A 336 18.39 21.29 -12.16
N GLU A 337 19.48 21.94 -11.73
CA GLU A 337 20.42 21.39 -10.75
C GLU A 337 19.79 21.23 -9.35
N GLN A 338 18.57 21.77 -9.15
CA GLN A 338 17.73 21.60 -7.97
C GLN A 338 16.49 20.73 -8.25
N ASP A 339 16.55 19.89 -9.30
CA ASP A 339 15.52 18.93 -9.70
C ASP A 339 14.12 19.54 -9.95
N LEU A 340 14.06 20.77 -10.49
CA LEU A 340 12.79 21.39 -10.85
C LEU A 340 12.31 20.90 -12.24
N PRO A 341 11.25 20.08 -12.33
CA PRO A 341 10.84 19.42 -13.59
C PRO A 341 10.38 20.40 -14.67
N ALA A 342 9.81 21.55 -14.28
CA ALA A 342 9.43 22.61 -15.21
C ALA A 342 10.66 23.22 -15.91
N SER A 343 11.81 23.33 -15.22
CA SER A 343 13.05 23.81 -15.84
C SER A 343 13.72 22.74 -16.70
N GLU A 344 13.75 21.50 -16.23
CA GLU A 344 14.28 20.37 -16.98
C GLU A 344 13.57 20.21 -18.33
N THR A 345 12.24 20.30 -18.36
CA THR A 345 11.50 20.26 -19.63
C THR A 345 11.80 21.41 -20.58
N ARG A 346 11.98 22.63 -20.06
CA ARG A 346 12.36 23.78 -20.89
C ARG A 346 13.78 23.64 -21.45
N LEU A 347 14.73 23.13 -20.66
CA LEU A 347 16.07 22.80 -21.15
C LEU A 347 16.02 21.68 -22.19
N GLY A 348 15.27 20.62 -21.92
CA GLY A 348 15.09 19.52 -22.86
C GLY A 348 14.56 20.00 -24.21
N ALA A 349 13.57 20.89 -24.21
CA ALA A 349 13.05 21.52 -25.43
C ALA A 349 14.12 22.37 -26.14
N LEU A 350 14.90 23.18 -25.41
CA LEU A 350 15.98 23.96 -26.00
C LEU A 350 17.08 23.09 -26.63
N PHE A 351 17.45 21.98 -25.99
CA PHE A 351 18.42 21.02 -26.56
C PHE A 351 17.85 20.27 -27.76
N LEU A 352 16.55 19.95 -27.74
CA LEU A 352 15.87 19.31 -28.87
C LEU A 352 15.85 20.25 -30.09
N ASP A 353 15.58 21.54 -29.89
CA ASP A 353 15.61 22.57 -30.94
C ASP A 353 17.02 22.75 -31.53
N GLN A 354 18.07 22.54 -30.72
CA GLN A 354 19.47 22.55 -31.16
C GLN A 354 19.88 21.26 -31.88
N GLY A 355 19.06 20.20 -31.82
CA GLY A 355 19.34 18.89 -32.39
C GLY A 355 20.08 17.92 -31.46
N ASP A 356 20.33 18.27 -30.20
CA ASP A 356 20.89 17.34 -29.20
C ASP A 356 19.78 16.51 -28.55
N VAL A 357 19.36 15.49 -29.30
CA VAL A 357 18.27 14.59 -28.91
C VAL A 357 18.62 13.77 -27.66
N ALA A 358 19.89 13.37 -27.51
CA ALA A 358 20.30 12.49 -26.41
C ALA A 358 20.24 13.21 -25.06
N THR A 359 20.71 14.46 -25.02
CA THR A 359 20.62 15.30 -23.83
C THR A 359 19.17 15.70 -23.54
N ALA A 360 18.40 16.05 -24.59
CA ALA A 360 16.98 16.37 -24.44
C ALA A 360 16.19 15.21 -23.80
N ALA A 361 16.36 13.98 -24.30
CA ALA A 361 15.70 12.79 -23.75
C ALA A 361 16.00 12.60 -22.26
N ARG A 362 17.25 12.81 -21.82
CA ARG A 362 17.62 12.70 -20.40
C ARG A 362 16.88 13.69 -19.53
N TYR A 363 16.79 14.96 -19.96
CA TYR A 363 16.04 15.97 -19.21
C TYR A 363 14.54 15.68 -19.18
N PHE A 364 13.97 15.19 -20.28
CA PHE A 364 12.57 14.76 -20.26
C PHE A 364 12.34 13.54 -19.37
N ASP A 365 13.25 12.57 -19.35
CA ASP A 365 13.18 11.41 -18.45
C ASP A 365 13.25 11.83 -16.97
N LEU A 366 14.10 12.81 -16.62
CA LEU A 366 14.16 13.39 -15.27
C LEU A 366 12.83 14.05 -14.90
N ALA A 367 12.30 14.91 -15.77
CA ALA A 367 11.04 15.59 -15.52
C ALA A 367 9.83 14.62 -15.50
N ALA A 368 9.90 13.53 -16.25
CA ALA A 368 8.88 12.48 -16.28
C ALA A 368 8.84 11.67 -14.97
N ARG A 369 9.94 11.56 -14.21
CA ARG A 369 9.93 10.93 -12.87
C ARG A 369 9.03 11.68 -11.89
N TRP A 370 9.02 13.01 -11.98
CA TRP A 370 8.13 13.88 -11.21
C TRP A 370 6.72 13.98 -11.80
N GLY A 371 6.46 13.28 -12.90
CA GLY A 371 5.17 13.31 -13.55
C GLY A 371 4.82 14.69 -14.12
N TRP A 372 5.76 15.40 -14.76
CA TRP A 372 5.42 16.63 -15.49
C TRP A 372 4.72 16.33 -16.82
N MET A 373 3.61 17.03 -17.13
CA MET A 373 2.80 16.73 -18.32
C MET A 373 3.57 16.99 -19.63
N GLU A 374 4.18 18.16 -19.80
CA GLU A 374 4.89 18.50 -21.05
C GLU A 374 6.06 17.53 -21.32
N ALA A 375 6.68 16.97 -20.27
CA ALA A 375 7.75 15.98 -20.41
C ALA A 375 7.25 14.71 -21.11
N TYR A 376 6.12 14.16 -20.63
CA TYR A 376 5.50 13.01 -21.27
C TYR A 376 5.09 13.30 -22.71
N TYR A 377 4.61 14.51 -22.99
CA TYR A 377 4.25 14.89 -24.35
C TYR A 377 5.46 14.88 -25.29
N TYR A 378 6.59 15.49 -24.89
CA TYR A 378 7.81 15.45 -25.71
C TYR A 378 8.37 14.03 -25.86
N LEU A 379 8.38 13.22 -24.79
CA LEU A 379 8.77 11.80 -24.87
C LEU A 379 7.85 11.00 -25.80
N ALA A 380 6.56 11.29 -25.80
CA ALA A 380 5.59 10.66 -26.69
C ALA A 380 5.87 11.01 -28.16
N GLU A 381 6.08 12.30 -28.48
CA GLU A 381 6.42 12.75 -29.83
C GLU A 381 7.75 12.13 -30.31
N MET A 382 8.76 12.10 -29.45
CA MET A 382 10.05 11.46 -29.75
C MET A 382 9.89 9.96 -30.02
N ALA A 383 9.12 9.24 -29.20
CA ALA A 383 8.87 7.81 -29.36
C ALA A 383 7.99 7.48 -30.58
N ASN A 384 7.04 8.36 -30.91
CA ASN A 384 6.13 8.22 -32.03
C ASN A 384 6.83 8.45 -33.38
N PHE A 385 7.70 9.46 -33.47
CA PHE A 385 8.44 9.76 -34.69
C PHE A 385 9.80 9.04 -34.78
N GLY A 386 10.24 8.37 -33.71
CA GLY A 386 11.55 7.71 -33.68
C GLY A 386 12.72 8.69 -33.65
N VAL A 387 12.58 9.79 -32.91
CA VAL A 387 13.62 10.81 -32.76
C VAL A 387 14.63 10.33 -31.72
N GLY A 388 15.85 9.98 -32.16
CA GLY A 388 16.95 9.51 -31.32
C GLY A 388 16.92 8.02 -30.95
N ARG A 389 15.77 7.34 -31.08
CA ARG A 389 15.59 5.89 -30.89
C ARG A 389 14.66 5.33 -31.96
N GLN A 390 14.55 4.00 -32.06
CA GLN A 390 13.56 3.38 -32.94
C GLN A 390 12.13 3.75 -32.50
N GLN A 391 11.21 3.80 -33.46
CA GLN A 391 9.81 4.06 -33.18
C GLN A 391 9.23 2.96 -32.28
N HIS A 392 8.62 3.36 -31.16
CA HIS A 392 8.02 2.44 -30.20
C HIS A 392 6.57 2.84 -29.93
N CYS A 393 5.64 2.23 -30.67
CA CYS A 393 4.23 2.60 -30.60
C CYS A 393 3.61 2.35 -29.20
N GLY A 394 3.98 1.27 -28.51
CA GLY A 394 3.45 0.97 -27.18
C GLY A 394 3.84 2.03 -26.14
N VAL A 395 5.10 2.48 -26.19
CA VAL A 395 5.63 3.52 -25.29
C VAL A 395 5.01 4.88 -25.62
N ALA A 396 4.90 5.23 -26.90
CA ALA A 396 4.25 6.47 -27.33
C ALA A 396 2.78 6.53 -26.89
N ALA A 397 2.02 5.44 -27.11
CA ALA A 397 0.62 5.35 -26.67
C ALA A 397 0.49 5.52 -25.15
N ALA A 398 1.38 4.91 -24.37
CA ALA A 398 1.37 5.05 -22.91
C ALA A 398 1.64 6.49 -22.48
N TYR A 399 2.64 7.17 -23.05
CA TYR A 399 2.93 8.57 -22.71
C TYR A 399 1.81 9.53 -23.15
N TYR A 400 1.26 9.39 -24.36
CA TYR A 400 0.10 10.21 -24.75
C TYR A 400 -1.11 9.95 -23.85
N LYS A 401 -1.36 8.69 -23.46
CA LYS A 401 -2.41 8.36 -22.48
C LYS A 401 -2.21 9.11 -21.17
N MET A 402 -0.99 9.16 -20.63
CA MET A 402 -0.69 9.90 -19.39
C MET A 402 -0.94 11.41 -19.52
N VAL A 403 -0.66 11.99 -20.69
CA VAL A 403 -0.96 13.40 -20.98
C VAL A 403 -2.46 13.64 -21.09
N ALA A 404 -3.16 12.79 -21.85
CA ALA A 404 -4.60 12.87 -22.03
C ALA A 404 -5.34 12.73 -20.69
N GLU A 405 -5.01 11.74 -19.87
CA GLU A 405 -5.68 11.49 -18.59
C GLU A 405 -5.52 12.66 -17.61
N LYS A 406 -4.38 13.36 -17.61
CA LYS A 406 -4.15 14.53 -16.74
C LYS A 406 -5.07 15.71 -17.04
N ALA A 407 -5.53 15.85 -18.29
CA ALA A 407 -6.41 16.93 -18.69
C ALA A 407 -7.89 16.57 -18.45
N GLU A 408 -8.19 16.10 -17.24
CA GLU A 408 -9.53 15.68 -16.81
C GLU A 408 -10.57 16.76 -17.06
N VAL A 409 -10.20 18.02 -16.81
CA VAL A 409 -11.08 19.21 -16.93
C VAL A 409 -11.70 19.36 -18.32
N ILE A 410 -11.05 18.87 -19.37
CA ILE A 410 -11.49 19.10 -20.76
C ILE A 410 -12.59 18.12 -21.19
N HIS A 411 -12.51 16.86 -20.74
CA HIS A 411 -13.31 15.78 -21.34
C HIS A 411 -13.93 14.83 -20.31
N SER A 412 -13.36 14.69 -19.12
CA SER A 412 -13.81 13.71 -18.13
C SER A 412 -15.00 14.22 -17.31
N SER A 413 -15.91 13.31 -16.97
CA SER A 413 -17.08 13.55 -16.12
C SER A 413 -16.82 13.18 -14.65
N ILE A 414 -15.55 12.99 -14.27
CA ILE A 414 -15.17 12.47 -12.94
C ILE A 414 -15.51 13.47 -11.83
N ALA A 415 -15.31 14.76 -12.06
CA ALA A 415 -15.64 15.79 -11.08
C ALA A 415 -17.14 15.80 -10.72
N GLU A 416 -18.01 15.62 -11.72
CA GLU A 416 -19.45 15.49 -11.54
C GLU A 416 -19.81 14.20 -10.79
N SER A 417 -19.18 13.06 -11.16
CA SER A 417 -19.42 11.79 -10.46
C SER A 417 -19.04 11.85 -8.98
N ASN A 418 -17.92 12.50 -8.65
CA ASN A 418 -17.46 12.64 -7.28
C ASN A 418 -18.41 13.53 -6.47
N ALA A 419 -18.84 14.66 -7.04
CA ALA A 419 -19.80 15.54 -6.37
C ALA A 419 -21.13 14.83 -6.09
N ALA A 420 -21.63 14.01 -7.03
CA ALA A 420 -22.83 13.21 -6.83
C ALA A 420 -22.63 12.11 -5.76
N PHE A 421 -21.45 11.47 -5.75
CA PHE A 421 -21.11 10.45 -4.76
C PHE A 421 -21.01 11.03 -3.34
N GLU A 422 -20.33 12.16 -3.18
CA GLU A 422 -20.20 12.91 -1.92
C GLU A 422 -21.58 13.41 -1.42
N ALA A 423 -22.50 13.73 -2.34
CA ALA A 423 -23.89 14.05 -2.02
C ALA A 423 -24.74 12.82 -1.61
N GLY A 424 -24.20 11.60 -1.72
CA GLY A 424 -24.88 10.34 -1.43
C GLY A 424 -25.78 9.82 -2.56
N ASP A 425 -25.81 10.48 -3.72
CA ASP A 425 -26.57 10.04 -4.89
C ASP A 425 -25.75 9.06 -5.74
N LYS A 426 -25.86 7.78 -5.40
CA LYS A 426 -25.14 6.69 -6.09
C LYS A 426 -25.59 6.47 -7.53
N GLU A 427 -26.86 6.76 -7.85
CA GLU A 427 -27.36 6.60 -9.22
C GLU A 427 -26.90 7.74 -10.12
N GLY A 428 -26.94 8.96 -9.61
CA GLY A 428 -26.38 10.14 -10.26
C GLY A 428 -24.87 10.06 -10.43
N ALA A 429 -24.16 9.43 -9.49
CA ALA A 429 -22.71 9.21 -9.60
C ALA A 429 -22.33 8.12 -10.62
N LEU A 430 -23.16 7.09 -10.79
CA LEU A 430 -22.86 5.94 -11.65
C LEU A 430 -22.71 6.32 -13.13
N ILE A 431 -23.62 7.13 -13.67
CA ILE A 431 -23.64 7.51 -15.09
C ILE A 431 -22.35 8.24 -15.52
N PRO A 432 -21.97 9.39 -14.89
CA PRO A 432 -20.73 10.08 -15.21
C PRO A 432 -19.49 9.24 -14.92
N ALA A 433 -19.52 8.37 -13.92
CA ALA A 433 -18.41 7.43 -13.69
C ALA A 433 -18.29 6.39 -14.81
N MET A 434 -19.40 5.84 -15.32
CA MET A 434 -19.41 4.94 -16.48
C MET A 434 -18.87 5.62 -17.74
N MET A 435 -19.25 6.87 -17.99
CA MET A 435 -18.72 7.64 -19.12
C MET A 435 -17.19 7.81 -19.05
N ALA A 436 -16.66 8.15 -17.87
CA ALA A 436 -15.21 8.22 -17.66
C ALA A 436 -14.54 6.84 -17.73
N ALA A 437 -15.21 5.78 -17.26
CA ALA A 437 -14.71 4.42 -17.33
C ALA A 437 -14.59 3.91 -18.79
N GLU A 438 -15.52 4.27 -19.68
CA GLU A 438 -15.44 4.00 -21.12
C GLU A 438 -14.36 4.84 -21.82
N GLN A 439 -13.98 6.00 -21.29
CA GLN A 439 -12.82 6.77 -21.76
C GLN A 439 -11.47 6.13 -21.36
N GLY A 440 -11.49 5.16 -20.44
CA GLY A 440 -10.29 4.39 -20.07
C GLY A 440 -9.70 4.73 -18.71
N TYR A 441 -10.29 5.66 -17.96
CA TYR A 441 -9.84 6.02 -16.62
C TYR A 441 -9.97 4.83 -15.66
N GLU A 442 -8.85 4.33 -15.14
CA GLU A 442 -8.81 3.19 -14.21
C GLU A 442 -9.60 3.49 -12.92
N HIS A 443 -9.40 4.67 -12.31
CA HIS A 443 -10.16 5.11 -11.11
C HIS A 443 -11.67 5.02 -11.33
N ALA A 444 -12.15 5.47 -12.48
CA ALA A 444 -13.57 5.43 -12.82
C ALA A 444 -14.08 3.99 -13.03
N GLN A 445 -13.26 3.11 -13.63
CA GLN A 445 -13.60 1.69 -13.79
C GLN A 445 -13.75 1.00 -12.44
N ALA A 446 -12.81 1.22 -11.52
CA ALA A 446 -12.90 0.70 -10.16
C ALA A 446 -14.13 1.26 -9.42
N ASN A 447 -14.41 2.56 -9.55
CA ASN A 447 -15.55 3.25 -8.94
C ASN A 447 -16.91 2.69 -9.40
N VAL A 448 -17.07 2.48 -10.71
CA VAL A 448 -18.28 1.87 -11.27
C VAL A 448 -18.46 0.45 -10.73
N ALA A 449 -17.40 -0.35 -10.76
CA ALA A 449 -17.46 -1.72 -10.25
C ALA A 449 -17.80 -1.75 -8.76
N TYR A 450 -17.23 -0.83 -7.98
CA TYR A 450 -17.46 -0.67 -6.55
C TYR A 450 -18.91 -0.29 -6.17
N ILE A 451 -19.56 0.56 -6.97
CA ILE A 451 -20.97 0.91 -6.77
C ILE A 451 -21.89 -0.25 -7.16
N LEU A 452 -21.58 -0.96 -8.24
CA LEU A 452 -22.39 -2.07 -8.74
C LEU A 452 -22.26 -3.35 -7.88
N ASP A 453 -21.16 -3.49 -7.12
CA ASP A 453 -20.91 -4.69 -6.32
C ASP A 453 -21.97 -4.89 -5.20
N GLU A 454 -22.58 -6.07 -5.17
CA GLU A 454 -23.65 -6.44 -4.23
C GLU A 454 -23.11 -6.97 -2.90
N GLN A 455 -21.95 -7.62 -2.91
CA GLN A 455 -21.43 -8.39 -1.79
C GLN A 455 -20.32 -7.63 -1.06
N ARG A 456 -20.72 -6.66 -0.22
CA ARG A 456 -19.79 -5.94 0.65
C ARG A 456 -19.51 -6.66 1.98
N SER A 457 -20.42 -7.49 2.46
CA SER A 457 -20.25 -8.21 3.73
C SER A 457 -20.66 -9.68 3.63
N LEU A 458 -19.77 -10.56 4.14
CA LEU A 458 -20.02 -12.01 4.23
C LEU A 458 -21.18 -12.32 5.18
N LEU A 459 -21.33 -11.51 6.24
CA LEU A 459 -22.42 -11.57 7.22
C LEU A 459 -23.38 -10.40 6.99
N SER A 460 -24.14 -10.42 5.90
CA SER A 460 -25.15 -9.38 5.70
C SER A 460 -26.26 -9.56 6.74
N LEU A 461 -26.46 -8.58 7.63
CA LEU A 461 -27.62 -8.52 8.55
C LEU A 461 -28.96 -8.63 7.79
N ASN A 462 -28.95 -8.36 6.48
CA ASN A 462 -30.09 -8.49 5.56
C ASN A 462 -30.51 -9.95 5.27
N SER A 463 -29.67 -10.94 5.59
CA SER A 463 -30.05 -12.36 5.57
C SER A 463 -30.85 -12.75 6.81
N LEU A 464 -30.52 -12.12 7.95
CA LEU A 464 -31.16 -12.33 9.25
C LEU A 464 -32.42 -11.48 9.43
N LEU A 465 -32.46 -10.27 8.85
CA LEU A 465 -33.57 -9.32 8.94
C LEU A 465 -34.05 -8.91 7.52
N PRO A 466 -34.86 -9.75 6.85
CA PRO A 466 -35.32 -9.50 5.48
C PRO A 466 -36.17 -8.23 5.33
N TRP A 467 -36.84 -7.81 6.40
CA TRP A 467 -37.72 -6.64 6.43
C TRP A 467 -36.96 -5.30 6.48
N ALA A 468 -35.68 -5.32 6.87
CA ALA A 468 -34.80 -4.14 6.88
C ALA A 468 -34.09 -3.90 5.53
N ARG A 469 -34.40 -4.70 4.50
CA ARG A 469 -33.80 -4.59 3.17
C ARG A 469 -34.22 -3.28 2.50
N LYS A 470 -33.29 -2.33 2.38
CA LYS A 470 -33.41 -1.24 1.39
C LYS A 470 -33.30 -1.86 -0.01
N ALA A 471 -34.36 -1.78 -0.79
CA ALA A 471 -34.36 -2.25 -2.17
C ALA A 471 -33.36 -1.40 -2.98
N ARG A 472 -32.27 -2.00 -3.47
CA ARG A 472 -31.40 -1.37 -4.47
C ARG A 472 -32.18 -1.19 -5.76
N SER A 473 -31.90 -0.11 -6.50
CA SER A 473 -32.52 0.13 -7.79
C SER A 473 -32.03 -0.86 -8.84
N GLY A 474 -32.86 -1.08 -9.88
CA GLY A 474 -32.52 -1.99 -10.97
C GLY A 474 -31.25 -1.58 -11.73
N LEU A 475 -30.92 -0.29 -11.77
CA LEU A 475 -29.72 0.23 -12.42
C LEU A 475 -28.44 -0.19 -11.68
N LEU A 476 -28.48 -0.22 -10.34
CA LEU A 476 -27.35 -0.61 -9.50
C LEU A 476 -27.17 -2.14 -9.42
N ARG A 477 -28.16 -2.91 -9.87
CA ARG A 477 -28.19 -4.37 -9.77
C ARG A 477 -27.69 -5.03 -11.05
N ASN A 478 -26.40 -4.88 -11.33
CA ASN A 478 -25.77 -5.47 -12.52
C ASN A 478 -24.37 -6.04 -12.22
N ALA A 479 -24.34 -7.25 -11.67
CA ALA A 479 -23.11 -7.96 -11.35
C ALA A 479 -22.24 -8.31 -12.58
N ALA A 480 -22.85 -8.59 -13.74
CA ALA A 480 -22.11 -8.88 -14.97
C ALA A 480 -21.32 -7.64 -15.43
N LEU A 481 -21.95 -6.46 -15.37
CA LEU A 481 -21.30 -5.20 -15.68
C LEU A 481 -20.20 -4.86 -14.66
N ALA A 482 -20.44 -5.12 -13.38
CA ALA A 482 -19.42 -4.97 -12.33
C ALA A 482 -18.16 -5.81 -12.63
N LEU A 483 -18.33 -7.08 -13.02
CA LEU A 483 -17.21 -7.95 -13.41
C LEU A 483 -16.43 -7.42 -14.61
N ILE A 484 -17.12 -6.87 -15.62
CA ILE A 484 -16.47 -6.27 -16.79
C ILE A 484 -15.56 -5.12 -16.36
N TYR A 485 -16.05 -4.24 -15.48
CA TYR A 485 -15.26 -3.11 -15.01
C TYR A 485 -14.14 -3.51 -14.04
N TRP A 486 -14.35 -4.49 -13.15
CA TRP A 486 -13.28 -5.07 -12.35
C TRP A 486 -12.17 -5.65 -13.24
N THR A 487 -12.55 -6.36 -14.32
CA THR A 487 -11.60 -6.93 -15.29
C THR A 487 -10.82 -5.83 -16.02
N ARG A 488 -11.47 -4.74 -16.41
CA ARG A 488 -10.81 -3.61 -17.09
C ARG A 488 -9.83 -2.89 -16.16
N SER A 489 -10.24 -2.62 -14.93
CA SER A 489 -9.41 -2.03 -13.88
C SER A 489 -8.21 -2.93 -13.54
N ALA A 490 -8.42 -4.24 -13.36
CA ALA A 490 -7.36 -5.21 -13.10
C ALA A 490 -6.31 -5.27 -14.23
N LYS A 491 -6.74 -5.17 -15.49
CA LYS A 491 -5.82 -5.08 -16.65
C LYS A 491 -4.97 -3.80 -16.66
N GLN A 492 -5.39 -2.77 -15.94
CA GLN A 492 -4.61 -1.53 -15.72
C GLN A 492 -3.80 -1.59 -14.41
N ALA A 493 -3.50 -2.79 -13.92
CA ALA A 493 -2.69 -3.06 -12.72
C ALA A 493 -3.33 -2.63 -11.39
N ASN A 494 -4.66 -2.55 -11.31
CA ASN A 494 -5.33 -2.47 -10.01
C ASN A 494 -5.40 -3.85 -9.34
N ILE A 495 -4.73 -3.95 -8.19
CA ILE A 495 -4.52 -5.21 -7.46
C ILE A 495 -5.82 -5.67 -6.77
N ASP A 496 -6.52 -4.77 -6.07
CA ASP A 496 -7.78 -5.11 -5.40
C ASP A 496 -8.86 -5.50 -6.41
N SER A 497 -8.86 -4.87 -7.58
CA SER A 497 -9.73 -5.26 -8.71
C SER A 497 -9.42 -6.67 -9.22
N LEU A 498 -8.14 -7.05 -9.23
CA LEU A 498 -7.70 -8.37 -9.67
C LEU A 498 -8.13 -9.47 -8.68
N VAL A 499 -8.04 -9.20 -7.37
CA VAL A 499 -8.56 -10.12 -6.34
C VAL A 499 -10.08 -10.24 -6.44
N LYS A 500 -10.81 -9.11 -6.61
CA LYS A 500 -12.27 -9.12 -6.79
C LYS A 500 -12.71 -9.88 -8.04
N MET A 501 -11.97 -9.76 -9.14
CA MET A 501 -12.22 -10.54 -10.33
C MET A 501 -12.13 -12.05 -10.04
N GLY A 502 -11.15 -12.48 -9.23
CA GLY A 502 -11.06 -13.85 -8.72
C GLY A 502 -12.28 -14.27 -7.89
N ASP A 503 -12.73 -13.41 -6.97
CA ASP A 503 -13.90 -13.67 -6.12
C ASP A 503 -15.18 -13.87 -6.95
N TYR A 504 -15.34 -13.10 -8.02
CA TYR A 504 -16.48 -13.21 -8.93
C TYR A 504 -16.47 -14.55 -9.69
N TYR A 505 -15.30 -14.99 -10.17
CA TYR A 505 -15.17 -16.31 -10.81
C TYR A 505 -15.39 -17.46 -9.82
N LEU A 506 -14.92 -17.31 -8.58
CA LEU A 506 -15.09 -18.31 -7.52
C LEU A 506 -16.55 -18.44 -7.09
N SER A 507 -17.27 -17.32 -6.96
CA SER A 507 -18.66 -17.27 -6.53
C SER A 507 -19.68 -17.53 -7.65
N GLY A 508 -19.27 -17.41 -8.92
CA GLY A 508 -20.18 -17.50 -10.07
C GLY A 508 -21.15 -16.31 -10.16
N ILE A 509 -20.73 -15.13 -9.69
CA ILE A 509 -21.51 -13.90 -9.74
C ILE A 509 -21.17 -13.16 -11.03
N GLY A 510 -22.16 -12.90 -11.89
CA GLY A 510 -21.96 -12.22 -13.17
C GLY A 510 -21.25 -13.04 -14.26
N ALA A 511 -20.62 -14.17 -13.89
CA ALA A 511 -20.03 -15.15 -14.79
C ALA A 511 -20.35 -16.58 -14.33
N ILE A 512 -20.06 -17.55 -15.20
CA ILE A 512 -20.13 -18.98 -14.84
C ILE A 512 -19.03 -19.25 -13.81
N LEU A 513 -19.35 -20.04 -12.78
CA LEU A 513 -18.40 -20.47 -11.75
C LEU A 513 -17.21 -21.17 -12.40
N ASP A 514 -16.02 -20.63 -12.16
CA ASP A 514 -14.76 -21.08 -12.77
C ASP A 514 -13.62 -20.90 -11.76
N ALA A 515 -13.40 -21.95 -10.97
CA ALA A 515 -12.41 -21.94 -9.91
C ALA A 515 -10.97 -21.90 -10.46
N ASP A 516 -10.73 -22.41 -11.67
CA ASP A 516 -9.41 -22.40 -12.30
C ASP A 516 -9.03 -20.99 -12.72
N LYS A 517 -9.96 -20.22 -13.29
CA LYS A 517 -9.73 -18.79 -13.55
C LYS A 517 -9.51 -18.02 -12.25
N ALA A 518 -10.28 -18.31 -11.21
CA ALA A 518 -10.09 -17.66 -9.91
C ALA A 518 -8.68 -17.90 -9.35
N SER A 519 -8.17 -19.14 -9.40
CA SER A 519 -6.82 -19.47 -8.92
C SER A 519 -5.73 -18.68 -9.66
N THR A 520 -5.86 -18.53 -10.98
CA THR A 520 -4.92 -17.72 -11.77
C THR A 520 -4.96 -16.24 -11.41
N CYS A 521 -6.13 -15.68 -11.10
CA CYS A 521 -6.27 -14.29 -10.67
C CYS A 521 -5.54 -14.07 -9.34
N TYR A 522 -5.73 -14.96 -8.37
CA TYR A 522 -5.06 -14.85 -7.08
C TYR A 522 -3.56 -15.11 -7.16
N HIS A 523 -3.09 -16.06 -7.99
CA HIS A 523 -1.64 -16.24 -8.23
C HIS A 523 -1.01 -14.97 -8.78
N ASN A 524 -1.64 -14.36 -9.79
CA ASN A 524 -1.14 -13.11 -10.36
C ASN A 524 -1.12 -11.97 -9.33
N ALA A 525 -2.17 -11.84 -8.49
CA ALA A 525 -2.22 -10.82 -7.44
C ALA A 525 -1.21 -11.09 -6.30
N ALA A 526 -0.96 -12.35 -5.99
CA ALA A 526 0.00 -12.77 -4.97
C ALA A 526 1.44 -12.55 -5.43
N GLU A 527 1.81 -13.07 -6.60
CA GLU A 527 3.20 -13.06 -7.11
C GLU A 527 3.60 -11.70 -7.67
N ALA A 528 2.75 -11.04 -8.47
CA ALA A 528 3.14 -9.78 -9.12
C ALA A 528 3.02 -8.56 -8.20
N HIS A 529 2.21 -8.66 -7.13
CA HIS A 529 1.77 -7.50 -6.37
C HIS A 529 1.76 -7.70 -4.85
N HIS A 530 2.17 -8.86 -4.35
CA HIS A 530 2.28 -9.18 -2.91
C HIS A 530 1.01 -8.88 -2.08
N SER A 531 -0.17 -9.20 -2.61
CA SER A 531 -1.44 -9.01 -1.88
C SER A 531 -1.64 -10.06 -0.79
N ALA A 532 -1.73 -9.63 0.47
CA ALA A 532 -2.02 -10.48 1.62
C ALA A 532 -3.36 -11.22 1.48
N GLN A 533 -4.41 -10.54 1.01
CA GLN A 533 -5.72 -11.13 0.76
C GLN A 533 -5.65 -12.23 -0.31
N ALA A 534 -4.87 -12.03 -1.38
CA ALA A 534 -4.68 -13.04 -2.41
C ALA A 534 -3.96 -14.28 -1.87
N TYR A 535 -2.92 -14.10 -1.06
CA TYR A 535 -2.23 -15.21 -0.39
C TYR A 535 -3.17 -15.99 0.53
N TRP A 536 -3.98 -15.30 1.32
CA TRP A 536 -4.98 -15.95 2.17
C TRP A 536 -6.01 -16.74 1.34
N ASN A 537 -6.54 -16.15 0.27
CA ASN A 537 -7.48 -16.81 -0.64
C ASN A 537 -6.87 -18.08 -1.28
N LEU A 538 -5.59 -18.05 -1.69
CA LEU A 538 -4.88 -19.23 -2.19
C LEU A 538 -4.71 -20.30 -1.12
N GLY A 539 -4.35 -19.92 0.11
CA GLY A 539 -4.30 -20.83 1.25
C GLY A 539 -5.64 -21.54 1.48
N TRP A 540 -6.74 -20.80 1.40
CA TRP A 540 -8.09 -21.35 1.50
C TRP A 540 -8.44 -22.30 0.34
N MET A 541 -8.01 -22.00 -0.89
CA MET A 541 -8.21 -22.88 -2.04
C MET A 541 -7.47 -24.22 -1.88
N HIS A 542 -6.21 -24.18 -1.43
CA HIS A 542 -5.42 -25.38 -1.12
C HIS A 542 -5.97 -26.17 0.07
N GLU A 543 -6.52 -25.49 1.09
CA GLU A 543 -7.14 -26.15 2.24
C GLU A 543 -8.38 -26.95 1.83
N ASN A 544 -9.22 -26.40 0.95
CA ASN A 544 -10.49 -27.03 0.58
C ASN A 544 -10.42 -27.87 -0.71
N GLY A 545 -9.30 -27.82 -1.44
CA GLY A 545 -9.14 -28.52 -2.71
C GLY A 545 -9.99 -27.95 -3.85
N VAL A 546 -10.15 -26.61 -3.88
CA VAL A 546 -10.94 -25.89 -4.90
C VAL A 546 -9.99 -25.40 -5.98
N ALA A 547 -10.21 -25.81 -7.25
CA ALA A 547 -9.32 -25.62 -8.41
C ALA A 547 -7.96 -26.35 -8.32
N VAL A 548 -7.38 -26.42 -7.13
CA VAL A 548 -6.09 -27.05 -6.86
C VAL A 548 -6.29 -28.29 -6.00
N ALA A 549 -5.35 -29.24 -6.08
CA ALA A 549 -5.36 -30.40 -5.21
C ALA A 549 -5.27 -29.97 -3.73
N GLN A 550 -6.04 -30.66 -2.88
CA GLN A 550 -6.05 -30.39 -1.45
C GLN A 550 -4.68 -30.68 -0.82
N ASP A 551 -4.03 -29.65 -0.30
CA ASP A 551 -2.70 -29.76 0.31
C ASP A 551 -2.58 -28.82 1.51
N PHE A 552 -2.54 -29.41 2.70
CA PHE A 552 -2.43 -28.64 3.95
C PHE A 552 -1.05 -28.02 4.16
N TYR A 553 0.01 -28.57 3.56
CA TYR A 553 1.35 -27.99 3.66
C TYR A 553 1.41 -26.69 2.85
N MET A 554 0.94 -26.72 1.60
CA MET A 554 0.87 -25.51 0.77
C MET A 554 -0.09 -24.48 1.36
N ALA A 555 -1.25 -24.90 1.89
CA ALA A 555 -2.18 -24.00 2.56
C ALA A 555 -1.51 -23.26 3.74
N LYS A 556 -0.76 -23.98 4.59
CA LYS A 556 0.00 -23.38 5.69
C LYS A 556 0.99 -22.33 5.18
N ARG A 557 1.79 -22.69 4.17
CA ARG A 557 2.78 -21.77 3.58
C ARG A 557 2.16 -20.48 3.07
N TYR A 558 1.02 -20.55 2.38
CA TYR A 558 0.34 -19.36 1.89
C TYR A 558 -0.27 -18.51 3.02
N TYR A 559 -0.75 -19.14 4.09
CA TYR A 559 -1.19 -18.42 5.28
C TYR A 559 -0.01 -17.72 5.99
N ASP A 560 1.13 -18.41 6.13
CA ASP A 560 2.35 -17.83 6.71
C ASP A 560 2.84 -16.63 5.85
N LEU A 561 2.87 -16.77 4.52
CA LEU A 561 3.23 -15.70 3.60
C LEU A 561 2.25 -14.52 3.63
N ALA A 562 0.95 -14.76 3.85
CA ALA A 562 -0.03 -13.69 4.03
C ALA A 562 0.31 -12.83 5.27
N LEU A 563 0.77 -13.46 6.36
CA LEU A 563 1.20 -12.78 7.57
C LEU A 563 2.50 -12.00 7.39
N GLU A 564 3.46 -12.56 6.65
CA GLU A 564 4.70 -11.84 6.30
C GLU A 564 4.42 -10.58 5.47
N THR A 565 3.43 -10.64 4.58
CA THR A 565 3.06 -9.49 3.76
C THR A 565 2.28 -8.41 4.51
N ASN A 566 1.49 -8.80 5.51
CA ASN A 566 0.69 -7.86 6.29
C ASN A 566 0.56 -8.33 7.75
N THR A 567 1.09 -7.54 8.67
CA THR A 567 1.02 -7.78 10.12
C THR A 567 -0.40 -7.68 10.66
N GLU A 568 -1.26 -6.86 10.06
CA GLU A 568 -2.67 -6.71 10.47
C GLU A 568 -3.49 -7.99 10.19
N ALA A 569 -2.99 -8.88 9.33
CA ALA A 569 -3.60 -10.18 9.05
C ALA A 569 -3.36 -11.24 10.15
N TYR A 570 -2.68 -10.89 11.25
CA TYR A 570 -2.32 -11.82 12.33
C TYR A 570 -3.48 -12.68 12.82
N LEU A 571 -4.56 -12.06 13.30
CA LEU A 571 -5.69 -12.78 13.89
C LEU A 571 -6.40 -13.70 12.86
N PRO A 572 -6.80 -13.22 11.66
CA PRO A 572 -7.39 -14.07 10.63
C PRO A 572 -6.50 -15.25 10.22
N VAL A 573 -5.19 -15.03 10.05
CA VAL A 573 -4.23 -16.06 9.66
C VAL A 573 -4.08 -17.10 10.76
N LYS A 574 -3.88 -16.69 12.02
CA LYS A 574 -3.74 -17.62 13.16
C LYS A 574 -5.01 -18.46 13.36
N LEU A 575 -6.20 -17.88 13.21
CA LEU A 575 -7.46 -18.64 13.24
C LEU A 575 -7.57 -19.65 12.09
N SER A 576 -7.10 -19.27 10.89
CA SER A 576 -7.07 -20.16 9.73
C SER A 576 -6.07 -21.31 9.92
N LEU A 577 -4.89 -21.03 10.47
CA LEU A 577 -3.89 -22.03 10.85
C LEU A 577 -4.40 -22.96 11.96
N LEU A 578 -5.10 -22.43 12.97
CA LEU A 578 -5.74 -23.25 14.02
C LEU A 578 -6.76 -24.21 13.40
N LYS A 579 -7.65 -23.70 12.54
CA LYS A 579 -8.63 -24.49 11.81
C LYS A 579 -7.97 -25.57 10.95
N LEU A 580 -6.90 -25.23 10.23
CA LEU A 580 -6.12 -26.14 9.42
C LEU A 580 -5.49 -27.26 10.26
N ARG A 581 -4.92 -26.91 11.42
CA ARG A 581 -4.32 -27.87 12.38
C ARG A 581 -5.39 -28.79 13.00
N ILE A 582 -6.57 -28.28 13.35
CA ILE A 582 -7.72 -29.10 13.81
C ILE A 582 -8.16 -30.09 12.72
N ARG A 583 -8.29 -29.62 11.47
CA ARG A 583 -8.62 -30.46 10.31
C ARG A 583 -7.53 -31.51 10.05
N GLY A 584 -6.26 -31.14 10.18
CA GLY A 584 -5.13 -32.05 10.08
C GLY A 584 -5.13 -33.13 11.16
N TYR A 585 -5.43 -32.76 12.41
CA TYR A 585 -5.58 -33.70 13.53
C TYR A 585 -6.74 -34.67 13.31
N TRP A 586 -7.89 -34.17 12.86
CA TRP A 586 -9.04 -35.00 12.53
C TRP A 586 -8.75 -35.97 11.37
N ASN A 587 -8.06 -35.49 10.33
CA ASN A 587 -7.61 -36.31 9.20
C ASN A 587 -6.68 -37.45 9.66
N ARG A 588 -5.79 -37.16 10.62
CA ARG A 588 -4.90 -38.16 11.24
C ARG A 588 -5.68 -39.21 12.05
N ILE A 589 -6.74 -38.83 12.75
CA ILE A 589 -7.59 -39.79 13.49
C ILE A 589 -8.41 -40.66 12.54
N THR A 590 -8.94 -40.05 11.47
CA THR A 590 -9.80 -40.73 10.50
C THR A 590 -9.04 -41.47 9.41
N ASN A 591 -7.69 -41.46 9.43
CA ASN A 591 -6.81 -42.03 8.41
C ASN A 591 -7.18 -41.58 6.98
N GLY A 592 -7.51 -40.29 6.80
CA GLY A 592 -7.84 -39.76 5.48
C GLY A 592 -6.61 -39.60 4.58
N ASN A 593 -6.85 -39.54 3.27
CA ASN A 593 -5.83 -39.57 2.21
C ASN A 593 -5.23 -38.18 1.88
N ILE A 594 -5.30 -37.22 2.80
CA ILE A 594 -4.85 -35.83 2.58
C ILE A 594 -3.42 -35.68 3.09
N ASN A 595 -2.57 -34.95 2.35
CA ASN A 595 -1.21 -34.62 2.77
C ASN A 595 -1.24 -33.92 4.14
N PRO A 596 -0.73 -34.54 5.21
CA PRO A 596 -0.69 -33.92 6.52
C PRO A 596 0.33 -32.78 6.53
N ILE A 597 0.13 -31.80 7.41
CA ILE A 597 1.14 -30.79 7.73
C ILE A 597 2.38 -31.56 8.22
N ARG A 598 3.43 -31.61 7.41
CA ARG A 598 4.73 -32.10 7.86
C ARG A 598 5.33 -30.98 8.70
N GLU A 599 5.53 -31.23 10.00
CA GLU A 599 6.52 -30.44 10.74
C GLU A 599 7.82 -30.58 9.96
N GLU A 600 8.42 -29.47 9.51
CA GLU A 600 9.77 -29.52 8.96
C GLU A 600 10.63 -30.22 9.99
N GLN A 601 11.12 -31.40 9.65
CA GLN A 601 12.18 -32.02 10.41
C GLN A 601 13.36 -31.09 10.20
N GLY A 602 13.63 -30.22 11.19
CA GLY A 602 14.84 -29.44 11.26
C GLY A 602 15.98 -30.33 10.82
N THR A 603 16.61 -29.94 9.73
CA THR A 603 17.75 -30.61 9.13
C THR A 603 18.87 -30.60 10.15
N THR A 604 18.89 -31.60 11.03
CA THR A 604 20.09 -32.03 11.73
C THR A 604 21.02 -32.55 10.65
N LEU A 605 21.85 -31.64 10.14
CA LEU A 605 22.96 -31.88 9.24
C LEU A 605 23.84 -32.96 9.87
N THR A 606 23.58 -34.20 9.48
CA THR A 606 24.44 -35.35 9.72
C THR A 606 25.63 -35.24 8.78
N MET A 607 26.57 -34.34 9.09
CA MET A 607 27.91 -34.41 8.51
C MET A 607 28.71 -35.44 9.31
N ASN A 608 28.97 -36.57 8.65
CA ASN A 608 29.67 -37.74 9.17
C ASN A 608 30.97 -37.38 9.91
N LEU A 609 31.06 -37.78 11.18
CA LEU A 609 32.34 -38.17 11.78
C LEU A 609 32.26 -39.63 12.24
N VAL A 610 32.35 -40.54 11.26
CA VAL A 610 32.74 -41.93 11.53
C VAL A 610 34.22 -41.91 11.88
N MET A 611 34.55 -41.71 13.16
CA MET A 611 35.90 -41.99 13.65
C MET A 611 35.99 -42.37 15.14
N PHE A 612 34.92 -42.88 15.77
CA PHE A 612 35.07 -43.82 16.90
C PHE A 612 33.83 -44.70 16.99
N GLY A 613 34.02 -46.00 16.79
CA GLY A 613 32.93 -46.97 16.66
C GLY A 613 32.02 -47.02 17.89
N ARG A 614 30.75 -46.67 17.69
CA ARG A 614 29.60 -47.14 18.49
C ARG A 614 28.34 -46.93 17.66
N THR A 615 27.73 -48.03 17.25
CA THR A 615 26.38 -48.05 16.66
C THR A 615 25.36 -47.69 17.74
N LEU A 616 24.88 -46.44 17.74
CA LEU A 616 23.67 -46.07 18.47
C LEU A 616 22.48 -46.13 17.50
N LYS A 617 21.64 -47.16 17.67
CA LYS A 617 20.29 -47.18 17.14
C LYS A 617 19.50 -46.07 17.85
N HIS A 618 19.25 -44.94 17.18
CA HIS A 618 18.14 -44.08 17.60
C HIS A 618 16.87 -44.57 16.92
N SER A 619 16.05 -45.23 17.73
CA SER A 619 14.63 -45.47 17.49
C SER A 619 13.93 -44.13 17.23
N THR A 620 13.14 -44.09 16.17
CA THR A 620 12.16 -43.04 15.89
C THR A 620 11.17 -42.98 17.06
N GLU A 621 11.34 -42.03 17.98
CA GLU A 621 10.33 -41.71 18.98
C GLU A 621 9.15 -41.02 18.30
N SER A 622 8.04 -41.74 18.20
CA SER A 622 6.74 -41.13 17.98
C SER A 622 6.39 -40.26 19.18
N LYS A 623 6.29 -38.93 19.00
CA LYS A 623 5.83 -38.02 20.05
C LYS A 623 4.54 -38.55 20.72
N PRO A 624 4.41 -38.52 22.05
CA PRO A 624 3.25 -39.06 22.76
C PRO A 624 1.95 -38.33 22.37
N ARG A 625 0.82 -39.03 22.47
CA ARG A 625 -0.52 -38.46 22.22
C ARG A 625 -0.80 -37.35 23.25
N ARG A 626 -0.71 -36.08 22.81
CA ARG A 626 -1.10 -34.91 23.60
C ARG A 626 -2.61 -34.89 23.81
N THR A 627 -3.07 -34.46 24.98
CA THR A 627 -4.51 -34.20 25.20
C THR A 627 -4.93 -32.91 24.47
N PHE A 628 -6.23 -32.73 24.18
CA PHE A 628 -6.71 -31.57 23.41
C PHE A 628 -6.33 -30.23 24.06
N ARG A 629 -6.34 -30.14 25.40
CA ARG A 629 -5.93 -28.95 26.15
C ARG A 629 -4.43 -28.68 26.00
N GLU A 630 -3.58 -29.69 26.18
CA GLU A 630 -2.12 -29.57 26.00
C GLU A 630 -1.72 -29.30 24.54
N TRP A 631 -2.56 -29.71 23.58
CA TRP A 631 -2.36 -29.41 22.18
C TRP A 631 -2.72 -27.96 21.84
N ILE A 632 -3.74 -27.38 22.48
CA ILE A 632 -4.10 -25.95 22.34
C ILE A 632 -3.06 -25.05 23.02
N THR A 633 -2.58 -25.41 24.21
CA THR A 633 -1.55 -24.59 24.89
C THR A 633 -0.23 -24.63 24.13
N ALA A 634 0.20 -25.81 23.68
CA ALA A 634 1.36 -25.94 22.80
C ALA A 634 1.15 -25.30 21.41
N PHE A 635 -0.09 -25.00 21.00
CA PHE A 635 -0.38 -24.26 19.77
C PHE A 635 -0.08 -22.76 19.92
N ILE A 636 -0.29 -22.20 21.12
CA ILE A 636 -0.01 -20.80 21.44
C ILE A 636 1.51 -20.61 21.64
N GLU A 637 2.18 -21.53 22.34
CA GLU A 637 3.61 -21.42 22.68
C GLU A 637 4.58 -21.74 21.51
N ASN A 638 4.31 -22.74 20.65
CA ASN A 638 5.28 -23.19 19.63
C ASN A 638 5.48 -22.22 18.44
N ASP A 639 4.59 -21.26 18.22
CA ASP A 639 4.73 -20.30 17.12
C ASP A 639 5.55 -19.05 17.54
N GLU A 640 5.81 -18.84 18.83
CA GLU A 640 6.73 -17.80 19.30
C GLU A 640 8.19 -18.22 19.08
N GLU A 641 8.57 -19.46 19.40
CA GLU A 641 9.97 -19.92 19.29
C GLU A 641 10.52 -19.88 17.84
N GLY A 642 9.70 -20.16 16.83
CA GLY A 642 10.11 -20.13 15.42
C GLY A 642 10.39 -18.72 14.87
N TYR A 643 9.72 -17.70 15.42
CA TYR A 643 9.89 -16.30 15.02
C TYR A 643 11.19 -15.71 15.58
N TYR A 644 11.61 -16.13 16.78
CA TYR A 644 12.88 -15.70 17.38
C TYR A 644 14.10 -16.40 16.76
N ASP A 645 14.01 -17.69 16.42
CA ASP A 645 15.14 -18.44 15.85
C ASP A 645 15.50 -18.02 14.41
N GLU A 646 14.51 -17.73 13.55
CA GLU A 646 14.78 -17.32 12.16
C GLU A 646 15.37 -15.90 12.06
N MET A 647 15.00 -15.00 12.98
CA MET A 647 15.60 -13.66 13.06
C MET A 647 17.04 -13.71 13.60
N HIS A 648 17.37 -14.71 14.43
CA HIS A 648 18.73 -14.94 14.94
C HIS A 648 19.65 -15.61 13.91
N GLU A 649 19.15 -16.51 13.05
CA GLU A 649 19.96 -17.10 11.98
C GLU A 649 20.23 -16.14 10.82
N ARG A 650 19.26 -15.31 10.42
CA ARG A 650 19.46 -14.29 9.36
C ARG A 650 20.47 -13.20 9.74
N ARG A 651 20.63 -12.92 11.03
CA ARG A 651 21.61 -11.94 11.53
C ARG A 651 23.03 -12.50 11.64
N GLY A 652 23.21 -13.82 11.49
CA GLY A 652 24.52 -14.50 11.62
C GLY A 652 25.14 -14.97 10.29
N GLY A 653 24.45 -14.80 9.16
CA GLY A 653 24.83 -15.42 7.88
C GLY A 653 25.30 -14.49 6.76
N GLU A 654 25.22 -13.17 6.92
CA GLU A 654 25.55 -12.20 5.86
C GLU A 654 26.59 -11.17 6.33
N GLU A 655 27.76 -11.65 6.75
CA GLU A 655 28.99 -10.86 6.72
C GLU A 655 30.04 -11.70 6.00
N ASP A 656 30.04 -11.65 4.67
CA ASP A 656 31.25 -11.47 3.86
C ASP A 656 30.92 -11.44 2.36
N GLU A 657 31.35 -10.36 1.70
CA GLU A 657 31.67 -10.23 0.27
C GLU A 657 30.55 -9.81 -0.74
N PHE A 658 30.38 -8.49 -0.95
CA PHE A 658 30.68 -7.80 -2.22
C PHE A 658 30.47 -6.27 -2.11
N THR A 659 31.46 -5.49 -2.53
CA THR A 659 31.48 -4.02 -2.56
C THR A 659 31.17 -3.48 -3.96
N GLY A 660 30.45 -2.35 -4.09
CA GLY A 660 30.43 -1.59 -5.35
C GLY A 660 29.28 -0.61 -5.63
N SER A 661 29.34 0.59 -5.04
CA SER A 661 28.94 1.90 -5.62
C SER A 661 27.44 2.26 -5.81
N ARG A 662 26.86 3.03 -4.86
CA ARG A 662 26.45 4.46 -5.03
C ARG A 662 25.85 5.03 -3.72
N GLY A 663 26.51 6.03 -3.12
CA GLY A 663 25.90 7.02 -2.19
C GLY A 663 25.41 8.26 -2.98
N LEU A 664 24.68 9.24 -2.49
CA LEU A 664 24.21 9.77 -1.18
C LEU A 664 22.87 10.51 -1.50
N GLU A 665 21.91 10.82 -0.62
CA GLU A 665 22.03 11.65 0.58
C GLU A 665 20.65 11.73 1.30
N SER A 666 20.57 11.42 2.59
CA SER A 666 19.69 12.09 3.56
C SER A 666 20.07 11.66 4.99
N GLU A 667 20.93 12.44 5.64
CA GLU A 667 21.09 12.44 7.09
C GLU A 667 20.40 13.68 7.67
N GLU A 668 19.42 13.45 8.55
CA GLU A 668 19.43 13.88 9.96
C GLU A 668 18.02 13.67 10.52
N HIS A 669 17.86 12.66 11.40
CA HIS A 669 17.31 12.78 12.75
C HIS A 669 17.52 11.44 13.46
N ARG A 670 18.54 11.41 14.34
CA ARG A 670 18.58 10.51 15.50
C ARG A 670 17.93 11.25 16.67
N ASP A 671 17.52 10.48 17.68
CA ASP A 671 16.80 10.84 18.92
C ASP A 671 15.27 10.93 18.70
N ASP A 672 14.39 10.16 19.35
CA ASP A 672 14.47 9.35 20.57
C ASP A 672 13.46 8.19 20.50
N GLY A 673 13.92 6.97 20.76
CA GLY A 673 13.05 5.83 20.99
C GLY A 673 12.43 5.92 22.39
N TYR A 674 11.23 6.47 22.47
CA TYR A 674 10.37 6.35 23.63
C TYR A 674 8.94 6.15 23.12
N TYR A 675 8.28 5.08 23.60
CA TYR A 675 7.03 4.49 23.13
C TYR A 675 7.17 3.45 22.02
N ASP A 676 7.59 2.24 22.39
CA ASP A 676 7.03 1.02 21.79
C ASP A 676 7.18 -0.15 22.77
N ASP A 677 6.30 -0.16 23.77
CA ASP A 677 5.94 -1.32 24.59
C ASP A 677 4.44 -1.17 24.91
N LEU A 678 3.61 -1.15 23.86
CA LEU A 678 2.20 -1.56 23.99
C LEU A 678 2.10 -2.98 23.44
N GLU A 679 2.65 -3.88 24.24
CA GLU A 679 2.27 -5.27 24.33
C GLU A 679 0.73 -5.32 24.42
N PHE A 680 0.06 -5.50 23.28
CA PHE A 680 -1.32 -5.95 23.28
C PHE A 680 -1.30 -7.43 23.65
N ASP A 681 -1.07 -7.69 24.93
CA ASP A 681 -1.53 -8.91 25.58
C ASP A 681 -3.03 -8.96 25.35
N ILE A 682 -3.45 -9.80 24.39
CA ILE A 682 -4.83 -10.27 24.38
C ILE A 682 -4.95 -11.09 25.65
N ASP A 683 -5.39 -10.45 26.73
CA ASP A 683 -5.61 -11.08 28.02
C ASP A 683 -6.19 -12.48 27.81
N GLU A 684 -5.50 -13.49 28.33
CA GLU A 684 -5.95 -14.89 28.37
C GLU A 684 -7.41 -14.97 28.88
N GLY A 685 -7.82 -14.00 29.71
CA GLY A 685 -9.18 -13.80 30.21
C GLY A 685 -10.24 -13.38 29.18
N MET A 686 -9.89 -12.73 28.06
CA MET A 686 -10.87 -12.37 27.01
C MET A 686 -11.24 -13.58 26.16
N LEU A 687 -10.25 -14.42 25.84
CA LEU A 687 -10.43 -15.66 25.09
C LEU A 687 -11.11 -16.73 25.96
N GLU A 688 -10.71 -16.85 27.23
CA GLU A 688 -11.38 -17.68 28.22
C GLU A 688 -12.80 -17.16 28.51
N GLY A 689 -13.01 -15.84 28.53
CA GLY A 689 -14.32 -15.20 28.63
C GLY A 689 -15.23 -15.51 27.45
N LEU A 690 -14.74 -15.45 26.21
CA LEU A 690 -15.51 -15.81 25.02
C LEU A 690 -15.78 -17.31 24.95
N LEU A 691 -14.86 -18.16 25.40
CA LEU A 691 -15.07 -19.60 25.54
C LEU A 691 -16.12 -19.93 26.61
N ILE A 692 -16.09 -19.24 27.74
CA ILE A 692 -17.08 -19.37 28.83
C ILE A 692 -18.43 -18.87 28.37
N VAL A 693 -18.51 -17.74 27.66
CA VAL A 693 -19.76 -17.21 27.10
C VAL A 693 -20.31 -18.14 26.02
N GLY A 694 -19.45 -18.66 25.14
CA GLY A 694 -19.82 -19.66 24.13
C GLY A 694 -20.32 -20.95 24.77
N LEU A 695 -19.61 -21.47 25.77
CA LEU A 695 -20.03 -22.65 26.53
C LEU A 695 -21.31 -22.39 27.31
N ALA A 696 -21.47 -21.22 27.93
CA ALA A 696 -22.68 -20.81 28.64
C ALA A 696 -23.87 -20.65 27.69
N ALA A 697 -23.67 -20.12 26.48
CA ALA A 697 -24.69 -20.05 25.43
C ALA A 697 -25.07 -21.45 24.94
N THR A 698 -24.11 -22.35 24.74
CA THR A 698 -24.41 -23.76 24.40
C THR A 698 -25.11 -24.49 25.54
N LEU A 699 -24.76 -24.21 26.80
CA LEU A 699 -25.43 -24.73 27.98
C LEU A 699 -26.85 -24.18 28.10
N LEU A 700 -27.07 -22.90 27.82
CA LEU A 700 -28.39 -22.28 27.77
C LEU A 700 -29.25 -22.89 26.67
N VAL A 701 -28.70 -23.15 25.48
CA VAL A 701 -29.39 -23.85 24.40
C VAL A 701 -29.70 -25.29 24.79
N LEU A 702 -28.78 -26.00 25.44
CA LEU A 702 -29.00 -27.37 25.93
C LEU A 702 -30.01 -27.42 27.08
N VAL A 703 -30.00 -26.45 27.99
CA VAL A 703 -30.99 -26.30 29.07
C VAL A 703 -32.35 -25.92 28.49
N TYR A 704 -32.40 -25.05 27.48
CA TYR A 704 -33.62 -24.71 26.75
C TYR A 704 -34.21 -25.94 26.04
N ILE A 705 -33.38 -26.73 25.34
CA ILE A 705 -33.77 -27.99 24.71
C ILE A 705 -34.26 -29.00 25.77
N ARG A 706 -33.58 -29.08 26.92
CA ARG A 706 -33.96 -29.97 28.04
C ARG A 706 -35.27 -29.53 28.72
N GLN A 707 -35.50 -28.22 28.86
CA GLN A 707 -36.71 -27.63 29.40
C GLN A 707 -37.89 -27.83 28.42
N GLN A 708 -37.65 -27.73 27.12
CA GLN A 708 -38.61 -28.02 26.07
C GLN A 708 -38.96 -29.52 26.03
N GLN A 709 -37.99 -30.41 26.24
CA GLN A 709 -38.22 -31.85 26.42
C GLN A 709 -38.99 -32.17 27.71
N GLN A 710 -38.74 -31.48 28.82
CA GLN A 710 -39.50 -31.65 30.05
C GLN A 710 -40.94 -31.14 29.95
N GLN A 711 -41.19 -30.05 29.23
CA GLN A 711 -42.54 -29.59 28.92
C GLN A 711 -43.27 -30.58 27.99
N ARG A 712 -42.56 -31.16 27.00
CA ARG A 712 -43.08 -32.26 26.17
C ARG A 712 -43.38 -33.52 26.99
N ASN A 713 -42.54 -33.87 27.96
CA ASN A 713 -42.79 -35.00 28.86
C ASN A 713 -43.95 -34.73 29.82
N ARG A 714 -44.15 -33.50 30.31
CA ARG A 714 -45.34 -33.13 31.09
C ARG A 714 -46.63 -33.13 30.24
N GLN A 715 -46.54 -32.74 28.97
CA GLN A 715 -47.64 -32.90 28.03
C GLN A 715 -47.92 -34.38 27.71
N ASN A 716 -46.88 -35.22 27.62
CA ASN A 716 -47.01 -36.66 27.45
C ASN A 716 -47.49 -37.39 28.73
N GLU A 717 -47.17 -36.91 29.93
CA GLU A 717 -47.71 -37.43 31.19
C GLU A 717 -49.20 -37.09 31.34
N ASN A 718 -49.63 -35.91 30.88
CA ASN A 718 -51.05 -35.55 30.78
C ASN A 718 -51.76 -36.29 29.63
N ALA A 719 -51.06 -36.66 28.56
CA ALA A 719 -51.61 -37.46 27.46
C ALA A 719 -51.64 -38.97 27.77
N ASN A 720 -50.81 -39.46 28.70
CA ASN A 720 -50.81 -40.85 29.15
C ASN A 720 -51.93 -41.19 30.16
N ALA A 721 -52.78 -40.22 30.52
CA ALA A 721 -54.05 -40.48 31.20
C ALA A 721 -55.20 -40.86 30.23
N GLU A 722 -55.02 -40.73 28.91
CA GLU A 722 -56.00 -41.16 27.91
C GLU A 722 -55.32 -41.78 26.68
N GLY A 723 -55.24 -43.12 26.65
CA GLY A 723 -55.41 -43.90 25.42
C GLY A 723 -54.31 -43.92 24.34
N ASN A 724 -53.36 -44.84 24.51
CA ASN A 724 -52.86 -45.81 23.52
C ASN A 724 -52.51 -45.39 22.06
N GLY A 725 -51.21 -45.43 21.73
CA GLY A 725 -50.70 -46.16 20.56
C GLY A 725 -50.31 -45.39 19.28
N ASN A 726 -49.06 -44.91 19.20
CA ASN A 726 -48.09 -45.25 18.13
C ASN A 726 -46.83 -44.37 18.20
N ASP A 727 -45.72 -44.98 18.61
CA ASP A 727 -44.38 -44.39 18.59
C ASP A 727 -43.83 -44.26 17.16
N ARG A 728 -43.54 -43.03 16.73
CA ARG A 728 -42.54 -42.74 15.69
C ARG A 728 -41.61 -41.64 16.17
N GLY A 729 -40.39 -42.03 16.54
CA GLY A 729 -39.32 -41.13 16.94
C GLY A 729 -38.85 -40.22 15.80
N PHE A 730 -38.30 -39.07 16.19
CA PHE A 730 -37.97 -37.88 15.38
C PHE A 730 -36.77 -38.04 14.42
N PHE A 731 -36.15 -39.22 14.30
CA PHE A 731 -35.03 -39.46 13.38
C PHE A 731 -35.15 -40.82 12.65
N PRO A 732 -35.09 -40.84 11.30
CA PRO A 732 -35.04 -42.09 10.54
C PRO A 732 -33.67 -42.77 10.64
N ARG A 733 -33.64 -44.11 10.61
CA ARG A 733 -32.40 -44.90 10.66
C ARG A 733 -31.70 -44.93 9.28
N PRO A 734 -30.39 -45.20 9.20
CA PRO A 734 -29.69 -45.29 7.92
C PRO A 734 -30.29 -46.42 7.07
N GLY A 735 -30.91 -46.07 5.94
CA GLY A 735 -31.58 -47.00 5.01
C GLY A 735 -33.01 -46.62 4.58
N ASP A 736 -33.65 -45.64 5.24
CA ASP A 736 -35.00 -45.19 4.87
C ASP A 736 -35.02 -44.09 3.77
N PRO A 737 -36.07 -44.02 2.91
CA PRO A 737 -36.15 -43.04 1.82
C PRO A 737 -36.19 -41.57 2.28
N GLY A 738 -36.44 -41.31 3.57
CA GLY A 738 -36.48 -39.99 4.19
C GLY A 738 -35.17 -39.55 4.86
N PHE A 739 -34.09 -40.33 4.77
CA PHE A 739 -32.79 -39.98 5.36
C PHE A 739 -32.01 -38.96 4.52
N GLY A 740 -32.18 -38.97 3.19
CA GLY A 740 -31.46 -38.09 2.25
C GLY A 740 -31.71 -36.58 2.43
N PRO A 741 -32.95 -36.11 2.67
CA PRO A 741 -33.23 -34.67 2.83
C PRO A 741 -32.69 -34.06 4.13
N TRP A 742 -32.41 -34.87 5.16
CA TRP A 742 -31.96 -34.38 6.47
C TRP A 742 -30.47 -34.02 6.49
N VAL A 743 -29.66 -34.69 5.67
CA VAL A 743 -28.21 -34.41 5.51
C VAL A 743 -27.95 -33.25 4.54
N ALA A 744 -28.94 -32.83 3.75
CA ALA A 744 -28.80 -31.81 2.71
C ALA A 744 -29.25 -30.38 3.12
N ALA A 745 -29.63 -30.15 4.37
CA ALA A 745 -30.18 -28.86 4.84
C ALA A 745 -29.11 -27.80 5.21
N SER A 746 -27.99 -27.76 4.49
CA SER A 746 -26.99 -26.68 4.58
C SER A 746 -26.56 -26.15 3.20
N VAL A 747 -27.48 -26.19 2.22
CA VAL A 747 -27.35 -25.43 0.96
C VAL A 747 -28.68 -24.80 0.60
N VAL A 748 -28.60 -23.51 0.25
CA VAL A 748 -29.65 -22.59 -0.15
C VAL A 748 -30.62 -23.18 -1.17
N ALA A 749 -31.92 -23.08 -0.89
CA ALA A 749 -32.98 -23.25 -1.88
C ALA A 749 -33.18 -21.93 -2.64
N SER A 750 -32.94 -21.94 -3.95
CA SER A 750 -33.68 -21.08 -4.88
C SER A 750 -34.68 -21.97 -5.64
N THR A 751 -35.95 -21.67 -5.48
CA THR A 751 -37.07 -22.37 -6.09
C THR A 751 -37.44 -21.71 -7.41
N GLN A 752 -37.56 -22.49 -8.49
CA GLN A 752 -38.54 -22.23 -9.53
C GLN A 752 -39.21 -23.53 -10.01
N PRO A 753 -40.46 -23.46 -10.48
CA PRO A 753 -41.38 -24.60 -10.52
C PRO A 753 -41.31 -25.38 -11.83
N ARG A 754 -41.34 -26.71 -11.76
CA ARG A 754 -41.66 -27.56 -12.92
C ARG A 754 -43.15 -27.93 -12.90
N ARG A 755 -43.89 -27.44 -13.89
CA ARG A 755 -45.07 -28.12 -14.43
C ARG A 755 -44.61 -29.00 -15.60
N SER A 756 -45.09 -30.23 -15.63
CA SER A 756 -45.23 -31.03 -16.86
C SER A 756 -46.68 -31.51 -16.92
N PRO A 757 -47.24 -31.73 -18.13
CA PRO A 757 -47.30 -33.12 -18.59
C PRO A 757 -47.13 -33.34 -20.11
N ASN A 758 -46.73 -34.58 -20.44
CA ASN A 758 -46.99 -35.40 -21.63
C ASN A 758 -47.16 -34.77 -23.03
N HIS A 759 -46.30 -35.15 -23.99
CA HIS A 759 -46.59 -36.12 -25.07
C HIS A 759 -45.55 -36.07 -26.22
N SER A 760 -45.26 -37.25 -26.78
CA SER A 760 -44.84 -37.56 -28.17
C SER A 760 -43.58 -36.91 -28.79
N SER A 761 -42.68 -37.81 -29.18
CA SER A 761 -41.71 -37.79 -30.30
C SER A 761 -42.15 -36.97 -31.54
N PRO A 762 -41.24 -36.46 -32.42
CA PRO A 762 -40.21 -37.26 -33.11
C PRO A 762 -38.84 -36.61 -33.46
N ARG A 763 -37.91 -37.52 -33.81
CA ARG A 763 -36.75 -37.44 -34.74
C ARG A 763 -36.30 -36.06 -35.25
N CYS A 764 -34.98 -35.81 -35.15
CA CYS A 764 -34.14 -35.46 -36.31
C CYS A 764 -32.68 -35.86 -36.05
N ALA A 765 -32.08 -36.49 -37.05
CA ALA A 765 -30.71 -36.96 -37.09
C ALA A 765 -29.87 -36.03 -38.00
N GLY A 766 -28.59 -35.87 -37.70
CA GLY A 766 -27.59 -35.29 -38.61
C GLY A 766 -26.19 -35.31 -37.99
N PRO A 767 -25.12 -35.64 -38.76
CA PRO A 767 -24.00 -36.45 -38.24
C PRO A 767 -22.66 -35.70 -38.10
N GLN A 768 -21.78 -36.20 -37.24
CA GLN A 768 -20.34 -35.91 -37.27
C GLN A 768 -19.59 -36.95 -38.13
N PRO A 769 -18.47 -36.58 -38.81
CA PRO A 769 -17.67 -37.52 -39.59
C PRO A 769 -16.61 -38.26 -38.74
N PRO A 770 -16.13 -39.44 -39.18
CA PRO A 770 -15.28 -40.32 -38.38
C PRO A 770 -13.77 -40.19 -38.69
N ILE A 771 -12.94 -40.45 -37.68
CA ILE A 771 -11.50 -40.75 -37.83
C ILE A 771 -11.35 -42.29 -37.80
N PRO A 772 -10.55 -42.92 -38.70
CA PRO A 772 -10.43 -44.38 -38.72
C PRO A 772 -9.33 -44.91 -37.79
N HIS A 773 -9.65 -45.99 -37.10
CA HIS A 773 -8.72 -46.97 -36.52
C HIS A 773 -8.14 -47.88 -37.63
N ARG A 774 -6.95 -48.50 -37.51
CA ARG A 774 -6.67 -49.89 -37.01
C ARG A 774 -5.31 -50.40 -37.62
N PRO A 775 -4.73 -51.59 -37.28
CA PRO A 775 -3.76 -51.79 -36.18
C PRO A 775 -2.56 -52.73 -36.58
N PRO A 776 -2.22 -53.89 -35.96
CA PRO A 776 -0.89 -54.16 -35.37
C PRO A 776 -0.20 -55.44 -35.90
N THR A 777 1.05 -55.74 -35.47
CA THR A 777 1.53 -57.14 -35.34
C THR A 777 2.72 -57.24 -34.38
N GLN A 778 2.63 -58.23 -33.48
CA GLN A 778 3.64 -58.73 -32.53
C GLN A 778 4.42 -59.94 -33.14
N PRO A 779 5.01 -60.90 -32.38
CA PRO A 779 6.41 -60.97 -31.91
C PRO A 779 7.10 -62.34 -32.24
N LYS A 780 8.32 -62.61 -31.72
CA LYS A 780 8.71 -63.87 -31.01
C LYS A 780 10.24 -64.03 -30.75
N HIS A 781 10.57 -64.12 -29.46
CA HIS A 781 11.48 -65.02 -28.70
C HIS A 781 12.98 -65.29 -29.01
N HIS A 782 13.77 -65.14 -27.91
CA HIS A 782 15.16 -65.50 -27.58
C HIS A 782 15.47 -67.01 -27.44
N PRO A 783 16.74 -67.45 -27.23
CA PRO A 783 17.39 -67.56 -25.87
C PRO A 783 18.91 -67.17 -25.84
N LYS A 784 19.43 -66.44 -24.83
CA LYS A 784 20.15 -66.87 -23.58
C LYS A 784 21.22 -67.97 -23.80
N SER A 785 22.47 -67.91 -23.34
CA SER A 785 23.09 -67.36 -22.11
C SER A 785 24.61 -67.58 -22.23
N GLN A 786 25.48 -66.73 -21.67
CA GLN A 786 26.38 -67.03 -20.52
C GLN A 786 27.53 -66.00 -20.56
N THR A 787 28.07 -65.40 -19.50
CA THR A 787 27.69 -65.33 -18.09
C THR A 787 28.34 -64.08 -17.51
N ARG A 788 27.55 -63.29 -16.77
CA ARG A 788 27.93 -62.36 -15.70
C ARG A 788 29.01 -61.31 -16.01
N ALA A 789 28.66 -60.36 -16.87
CA ALA A 789 29.05 -58.97 -16.62
C ALA A 789 28.19 -58.42 -15.47
N ARG A 790 28.83 -57.88 -14.45
CA ARG A 790 28.24 -57.49 -13.16
C ARG A 790 27.91 -55.99 -13.13
N PHE A 791 26.70 -55.71 -12.63
CA PHE A 791 26.21 -54.54 -11.87
C PHE A 791 25.99 -53.14 -12.50
N LEU A 792 24.71 -52.74 -12.39
CA LEU A 792 24.10 -51.45 -12.02
C LEU A 792 24.29 -50.19 -12.87
N HIS A 793 23.13 -49.60 -13.17
CA HIS A 793 22.91 -48.18 -13.40
C HIS A 793 23.73 -47.28 -12.47
N GLN A 794 24.51 -46.38 -13.07
CA GLN A 794 24.75 -45.03 -12.57
C GLN A 794 24.02 -44.06 -13.53
N PRO A 795 23.53 -42.93 -13.02
CA PRO A 795 24.33 -41.71 -13.19
C PRO A 795 24.56 -40.99 -11.86
N ALA A 796 25.78 -40.47 -11.72
CA ALA A 796 26.27 -39.53 -10.71
C ALA A 796 26.31 -40.02 -9.24
N GLN A 797 27.37 -40.76 -8.92
CA GLN A 797 28.02 -40.77 -7.60
C GLN A 797 29.54 -40.62 -7.74
N GLY A 798 30.15 -39.94 -6.76
CA GLY A 798 31.58 -39.79 -6.51
C GLY A 798 31.80 -38.52 -5.68
N LEU A 799 31.58 -38.49 -4.36
CA LEU A 799 32.24 -39.22 -3.26
C LEU A 799 33.77 -39.07 -3.22
N HIS A 800 34.21 -38.50 -2.10
CA HIS A 800 35.55 -38.32 -1.55
C HIS A 800 36.51 -39.51 -1.73
N HIS A 801 37.81 -39.22 -1.94
CA HIS A 801 38.87 -39.39 -0.92
C HIS A 801 40.29 -38.99 -1.44
N PRO A 802 41.27 -38.76 -0.54
CA PRO A 802 42.53 -38.04 -0.76
C PRO A 802 43.63 -38.96 -1.33
N PRO A 803 44.88 -38.49 -1.47
CA PRO A 803 45.84 -38.84 -0.41
C PRO A 803 46.96 -37.82 -0.15
N ASN A 804 47.45 -37.88 1.09
CA ASN A 804 48.87 -37.86 1.48
C ASN A 804 49.81 -36.80 0.90
N LEU A 805 50.26 -35.94 1.83
CA LEU A 805 51.66 -35.63 2.12
C LEU A 805 52.72 -36.20 1.16
N PRO A 806 53.76 -35.40 0.91
CA PRO A 806 55.09 -35.85 1.31
C PRO A 806 55.74 -34.95 2.36
N LEU A 807 56.37 -35.64 3.29
CA LEU A 807 57.44 -35.21 4.17
C LEU A 807 58.60 -34.60 3.39
N SER A 808 59.21 -33.55 3.95
CA SER A 808 60.67 -33.49 4.23
C SER A 808 60.94 -32.21 5.05
N ALA A 809 61.27 -32.34 6.34
CA ALA A 809 62.63 -32.23 6.89
C ALA A 809 63.16 -30.79 6.83
N THR A 810 63.47 -30.11 7.93
CA THR A 810 64.59 -30.38 8.87
C THR A 810 64.31 -29.65 10.20
N ARG A 811 64.26 -30.31 11.37
CA ARG A 811 65.34 -30.85 12.22
C ARG A 811 66.38 -29.82 12.70
N ALA A 812 66.21 -29.33 13.94
CA ALA A 812 67.31 -29.07 14.88
C ALA A 812 66.75 -29.23 16.32
N ARG A 813 66.96 -30.40 16.93
CA ARG A 813 67.93 -30.70 18.01
C ARG A 813 67.33 -30.59 19.44
N LYS A 814 66.85 -31.76 19.90
CA LYS A 814 66.97 -32.40 21.24
C LYS A 814 68.06 -31.83 22.20
N PRO A 815 68.13 -32.26 23.48
CA PRO A 815 67.09 -32.43 24.51
C PRO A 815 67.64 -32.10 25.95
N ALA A 816 66.88 -32.53 26.98
CA ALA A 816 67.35 -32.94 28.32
C ALA A 816 67.79 -31.85 29.32
N ARG A 817 67.59 -31.99 30.63
CA ARG A 817 66.69 -32.75 31.54
C ARG A 817 67.12 -32.26 32.94
N THR A 818 66.20 -32.33 33.91
CA THR A 818 66.31 -32.32 35.39
C THR A 818 65.60 -31.11 36.00
N SER A 819 64.71 -31.22 36.98
CA SER A 819 64.54 -32.24 38.02
C SER A 819 63.17 -32.11 38.71
N THR A 820 62.82 -33.16 39.46
CA THR A 820 62.12 -33.17 40.75
C THR A 820 60.60 -32.90 40.82
N PHE A 821 59.92 -33.96 41.26
CA PHE A 821 58.54 -34.09 41.73
C PHE A 821 58.27 -33.32 43.04
N SER A 822 57.07 -32.73 43.17
CA SER A 822 56.27 -32.65 44.42
C SER A 822 54.78 -32.39 44.08
N PRO A 823 53.80 -32.77 44.93
CA PRO A 823 52.52 -33.30 44.46
C PRO A 823 51.34 -32.29 44.39
N ARG A 824 50.55 -32.49 43.32
CA ARG A 824 49.09 -32.31 43.10
C ARG A 824 48.25 -31.43 44.04
N SER A 825 47.60 -30.43 43.42
CA SER A 825 46.17 -30.14 43.58
C SER A 825 45.47 -30.26 42.20
N PRO A 826 44.18 -30.63 42.13
CA PRO A 826 43.52 -31.02 40.88
C PRO A 826 43.26 -29.80 39.98
N LEU A 827 43.78 -29.87 38.75
CA LEU A 827 43.43 -28.95 37.66
C LEU A 827 41.93 -29.07 37.36
N ALA A 828 41.17 -28.02 37.65
CA ALA A 828 39.83 -27.84 37.11
C ALA A 828 39.95 -27.42 35.64
N ASP A 829 39.16 -28.04 34.77
CA ASP A 829 39.18 -27.76 33.33
C ASP A 829 38.91 -26.27 33.04
N PRO A 830 39.63 -25.66 32.09
CA PRO A 830 39.49 -24.23 31.78
C PRO A 830 38.08 -23.87 31.30
N GLU A 831 37.34 -24.80 30.70
CA GLU A 831 35.95 -24.60 30.28
C GLU A 831 34.98 -24.48 31.46
N ILE A 832 35.18 -25.24 32.53
CA ILE A 832 34.35 -25.15 33.74
C ILE A 832 34.56 -23.79 34.43
N LEU A 833 35.78 -23.25 34.36
CA LEU A 833 36.12 -21.96 34.94
C LEU A 833 35.50 -20.79 34.14
N VAL A 834 35.38 -20.94 32.82
CA VAL A 834 34.65 -20.00 31.95
C VAL A 834 33.15 -20.07 32.21
N LEU A 835 32.57 -21.27 32.30
CA LEU A 835 31.15 -21.47 32.63
C LEU A 835 30.80 -20.94 34.03
N GLN A 836 31.66 -21.15 35.02
CA GLN A 836 31.47 -20.56 36.36
C GLN A 836 31.57 -19.03 36.34
N LYS A 837 32.40 -18.45 35.46
CA LYS A 837 32.51 -17.00 35.30
C LYS A 837 31.26 -16.42 34.61
N GLN A 838 30.72 -17.11 33.61
CA GLN A 838 29.46 -16.76 32.95
C GLN A 838 28.26 -16.93 33.89
N GLN A 839 28.23 -17.99 34.70
CA GLN A 839 27.19 -18.21 35.72
C GLN A 839 27.22 -17.11 36.78
N ARG A 840 28.40 -16.69 37.25
CA ARG A 840 28.54 -15.56 38.19
C ARG A 840 28.12 -14.23 37.57
N ALA A 841 28.43 -13.99 36.29
CA ALA A 841 28.02 -12.80 35.57
C ALA A 841 26.49 -12.74 35.37
N LEU A 842 25.86 -13.88 35.05
CA LEU A 842 24.41 -13.98 34.98
C LEU A 842 23.75 -13.80 36.35
N GLN A 843 24.32 -14.39 37.41
CA GLN A 843 23.83 -14.21 38.77
C GLN A 843 23.94 -12.75 39.24
N SER A 844 25.01 -12.04 38.91
CA SER A 844 25.12 -10.61 39.22
C SER A 844 24.11 -9.76 38.43
N ARG A 845 23.82 -10.14 37.18
CA ARG A 845 22.86 -9.43 36.33
C ARG A 845 21.42 -9.66 36.78
N ILE A 846 21.09 -10.88 37.20
CA ILE A 846 19.80 -11.21 37.85
C ILE A 846 19.67 -10.47 39.19
N ALA A 847 20.74 -10.35 39.97
CA ALA A 847 20.72 -9.59 41.22
C ALA A 847 20.50 -8.09 40.97
N ALA A 848 21.11 -7.51 39.93
CA ALA A 848 20.89 -6.13 39.52
C ALA A 848 19.44 -5.90 39.07
N LEU A 849 18.90 -6.74 38.19
CA LEU A 849 17.51 -6.65 37.73
C LEU A 849 16.50 -6.83 38.87
N ARG A 850 16.78 -7.71 39.84
CA ARG A 850 15.94 -7.83 41.05
C ARG A 850 15.96 -6.55 41.88
N SER A 851 17.12 -5.90 42.01
CA SER A 851 17.20 -4.61 42.71
C SER A 851 16.45 -3.51 41.97
N GLU A 852 16.46 -3.51 40.63
CA GLU A 852 15.68 -2.57 39.82
C GLU A 852 14.18 -2.80 39.92
N VAL A 853 13.73 -4.07 39.91
CA VAL A 853 12.32 -4.43 40.13
C VAL A 853 11.86 -4.07 41.55
N ASP A 854 12.71 -4.26 42.56
CA ASP A 854 12.39 -3.86 43.94
C ASP A 854 12.35 -2.32 44.07
N ASN A 855 13.24 -1.59 43.38
CA ASN A 855 13.19 -0.13 43.30
C ASN A 855 11.93 0.36 42.58
N ALA A 856 11.53 -0.27 41.47
CA ALA A 856 10.31 0.06 40.74
C ALA A 856 9.04 -0.24 41.55
N ARG A 857 9.01 -1.37 42.26
CA ARG A 857 7.91 -1.71 43.19
C ARG A 857 7.83 -0.76 44.36
N GLN A 858 8.97 -0.25 44.83
CA GLN A 858 9.01 0.75 45.88
C GLN A 858 8.55 2.12 45.35
N ALA A 859 8.94 2.52 44.14
CA ALA A 859 8.44 3.71 43.46
C ALA A 859 6.91 3.66 43.25
N LEU A 860 6.37 2.51 42.87
CA LEU A 860 4.93 2.30 42.69
C LEU A 860 4.16 2.33 44.02
N ARG A 861 4.78 1.90 45.13
CA ARG A 861 4.22 2.08 46.49
C ARG A 861 4.24 3.54 46.93
N ILE A 862 5.26 4.30 46.53
CA ILE A 862 5.41 5.73 46.85
C ILE A 862 4.40 6.57 46.07
N GLU A 863 4.16 6.25 44.79
CA GLU A 863 3.12 6.87 43.98
C GLU A 863 1.72 6.66 44.58
N SER A 864 1.51 5.53 45.26
CA SER A 864 0.27 5.23 45.98
C SER A 864 0.14 5.89 47.37
N SER A 865 1.20 6.50 47.92
CA SER A 865 1.19 7.09 49.26
C SER A 865 1.66 8.56 49.25
N THR A 866 0.72 9.49 49.36
CA THR A 866 0.96 10.94 49.44
C THR A 866 1.66 11.34 50.76
N ARG A 867 2.98 11.18 50.85
CA ARG A 867 3.80 11.72 51.97
C ARG A 867 5.17 12.22 51.50
N ASP A 868 5.30 13.55 51.43
CA ASP A 868 6.50 14.29 50.98
C ASP A 868 7.80 13.99 51.76
N ALA A 869 7.72 13.39 52.94
CA ALA A 869 8.90 13.08 53.77
C ALA A 869 9.76 11.92 53.22
N GLU A 870 9.18 10.99 52.44
CA GLU A 870 9.95 9.90 51.82
C GLU A 870 10.66 10.36 50.54
N LEU A 871 10.09 11.36 49.84
CA LEU A 871 10.70 11.98 48.66
C LEU A 871 11.98 12.74 49.03
N GLU A 872 11.98 13.51 50.12
CA GLU A 872 13.20 14.19 50.60
C GLU A 872 14.31 13.20 50.98
N ALA A 873 13.97 12.08 51.63
CA ALA A 873 14.94 11.04 51.97
C ALA A 873 15.52 10.36 50.72
N LEU A 874 14.71 10.17 49.67
CA LEU A 874 15.14 9.64 48.38
C LEU A 874 16.03 10.60 47.60
N ILE A 875 15.73 11.90 47.60
CA ILE A 875 16.55 12.94 46.97
C ILE A 875 17.94 12.97 47.61
N ILE A 876 18.02 12.91 48.95
CA ILE A 876 19.30 12.87 49.67
C ILE A 876 20.09 11.61 49.29
N LYS A 877 19.42 10.46 49.17
CA LYS A 877 20.09 9.19 48.84
C LYS A 877 20.56 9.14 47.39
N TRP A 878 19.77 9.65 46.44
CA TRP A 878 20.16 9.81 45.04
C TRP A 878 21.32 10.77 44.87
N ARG A 879 21.35 11.87 45.62
CA ARG A 879 22.44 12.85 45.57
C ARG A 879 23.77 12.22 46.02
N VAL A 880 23.78 11.40 47.07
CA VAL A 880 24.97 10.65 47.52
C VAL A 880 25.43 9.63 46.48
N VAL A 881 24.52 8.85 45.91
CA VAL A 881 24.86 7.85 44.88
C VAL A 881 25.41 8.52 43.62
N SER A 882 24.86 9.67 43.22
CA SER A 882 25.37 10.42 42.07
C SER A 882 26.75 11.03 42.32
N GLN A 883 27.06 11.44 43.56
CA GLN A 883 28.38 11.92 43.94
C GLN A 883 29.43 10.80 43.90
N ASP A 884 29.11 9.64 44.47
CA ASP A 884 30.01 8.47 44.45
C ASP A 884 30.28 8.00 43.01
N ALA A 885 29.26 7.98 42.14
CA ALA A 885 29.42 7.63 40.74
C ALA A 885 30.29 8.65 39.96
N ALA A 886 30.10 9.95 40.21
CA ALA A 886 30.90 11.00 39.59
C ALA A 886 32.38 10.92 40.03
N ASP A 887 32.63 10.64 41.30
CA ASP A 887 33.99 10.47 41.84
C ASP A 887 34.66 9.20 41.29
N GLU A 888 33.95 8.08 41.16
CA GLU A 888 34.49 6.87 40.49
C GLU A 888 34.85 7.12 39.02
N VAL A 889 34.00 7.84 38.28
CA VAL A 889 34.27 8.19 36.88
C VAL A 889 35.47 9.12 36.79
N PHE A 890 35.60 10.11 37.68
CA PHE A 890 36.72 11.04 37.70
C PHE A 890 38.05 10.34 38.07
N VAL A 891 38.06 9.50 39.10
CA VAL A 891 39.24 8.72 39.50
C VAL A 891 39.62 7.73 38.39
N GLY A 892 38.64 7.04 37.82
CA GLY A 892 38.86 6.11 36.71
C GLY A 892 39.39 6.80 35.45
N ALA A 893 38.88 7.98 35.11
CA ALA A 893 39.39 8.78 34.00
C ALA A 893 40.82 9.28 34.27
N ARG A 894 41.10 9.77 35.48
CA ARG A 894 42.44 10.23 35.89
C ARG A 894 43.47 9.10 35.85
N GLU A 895 43.10 7.90 36.30
CA GLU A 895 43.96 6.71 36.24
C GLU A 895 44.18 6.18 34.82
N ARG A 896 43.17 6.28 33.94
CA ARG A 896 43.33 5.94 32.52
C ARG A 896 44.28 6.92 31.82
N VAL A 897 44.14 8.22 32.08
CA VAL A 897 45.06 9.25 31.55
C VAL A 897 46.47 9.07 32.11
N ALA A 898 46.62 8.74 33.40
CA ALA A 898 47.92 8.42 33.99
C ALA A 898 48.55 7.16 33.36
N ARG A 899 47.77 6.09 33.14
CA ARG A 899 48.23 4.88 32.44
C ARG A 899 48.61 5.13 30.98
N MET A 900 48.04 6.14 30.35
CA MET A 900 48.37 6.54 28.97
C MET A 900 49.63 7.43 28.88
N GLY A 901 50.32 7.72 29.98
CA GLY A 901 51.54 8.54 30.01
C GLY A 901 51.31 10.01 30.40
N GLY A 902 50.09 10.34 30.88
CA GLY A 902 49.71 11.69 31.29
C GLY A 902 48.90 12.43 30.22
N MET A 903 48.55 13.69 30.50
CA MET A 903 47.67 14.48 29.62
C MET A 903 48.31 14.85 28.27
N ALA A 904 49.64 14.91 28.19
CA ALA A 904 50.35 15.25 26.96
C ALA A 904 50.18 14.15 25.90
N THR A 905 50.37 12.89 26.29
CA THR A 905 50.28 11.73 25.40
C THR A 905 48.85 11.41 24.98
N TRP A 906 47.87 11.62 25.87
CA TRP A 906 46.44 11.48 25.52
C TRP A 906 46.02 12.48 24.43
N ARG A 907 46.47 13.75 24.54
CA ARG A 907 46.15 14.78 23.54
C ARG A 907 46.90 14.61 22.21
N GLU A 908 48.13 14.08 22.21
CA GLU A 908 48.82 13.71 20.96
C GLU A 908 48.09 12.60 20.20
N ARG A 909 47.52 11.63 20.94
CA ARG A 909 46.70 10.57 20.34
C ARG A 909 45.36 11.10 19.81
N ALA A 910 44.70 11.96 20.57
CA ALA A 910 43.46 12.61 20.14
C ALA A 910 43.67 13.51 18.90
N LYS A 911 44.83 14.18 18.80
CA LYS A 911 45.22 14.92 17.59
C LYS A 911 45.45 14.00 16.39
N HIS A 912 45.96 12.79 16.60
CA HIS A 912 46.15 11.80 15.54
C HIS A 912 44.83 11.25 14.98
N ASP A 913 43.80 11.11 15.82
CA ASP A 913 42.46 10.70 15.38
C ASP A 913 41.70 11.82 14.64
N THR A 914 42.06 13.09 14.87
CA THR A 914 41.56 14.24 14.09
C THR A 914 42.38 14.52 12.81
N PHE A 915 43.61 13.98 12.70
CA PHE A 915 44.52 14.24 11.56
C PHE A 915 44.18 13.46 10.27
N GLN A 916 43.09 12.68 10.27
CA GLN A 916 42.60 11.98 9.07
C GLN A 916 41.61 12.83 8.24
N TRP A 917 41.31 14.06 8.68
CA TRP A 917 40.37 14.98 8.02
C TRP A 917 40.99 16.30 7.53
N ASP A 918 42.26 16.60 7.84
CA ASP A 918 42.84 17.93 7.62
C ASP A 918 43.90 18.03 6.49
N ASP A 919 44.18 16.95 5.75
CA ASP A 919 45.14 16.98 4.62
C ASP A 919 44.59 17.63 3.32
N GLU A 920 43.35 18.19 3.33
CA GLU A 920 42.77 18.93 2.18
C GLU A 920 42.70 20.46 2.36
N MET A 921 43.14 21.03 3.48
CA MET A 921 43.11 22.48 3.69
C MET A 921 44.45 23.01 4.21
N GLY A 922 45.31 23.40 3.27
CA GLY A 922 46.60 23.99 3.58
C GLY A 922 46.45 25.29 4.39
N ASN A 923 46.99 25.29 5.62
CA ASN A 923 47.42 26.53 6.25
C ASN A 923 48.56 26.31 7.25
N GLN A 924 49.72 26.89 6.95
CA GLN A 924 50.88 26.95 7.83
C GLN A 924 50.67 28.08 8.86
N GLY A 925 50.84 27.78 10.15
CA GLY A 925 50.77 28.79 11.21
C GLY A 925 51.50 28.39 12.49
N ASN A 926 52.75 28.86 12.59
CA ASN A 926 53.62 29.07 13.76
C ASN A 926 53.35 28.33 15.08
N ALA A 927 54.30 27.48 15.42
CA ALA A 927 54.63 27.08 16.78
C ALA A 927 55.39 28.20 17.52
N GLY A 928 54.95 28.51 18.73
CA GLY A 928 55.71 29.34 19.66
C GLY A 928 54.84 30.03 20.69
N GLU A 929 54.49 29.34 21.78
CA GLU A 929 54.43 29.92 23.13
C GLU A 929 54.20 28.83 24.18
N GLU A 930 55.19 28.70 25.06
CA GLU A 930 55.24 27.84 26.24
C GLU A 930 54.25 28.41 27.27
N THR A 931 53.00 27.95 27.23
CA THR A 931 51.96 28.32 28.22
C THR A 931 51.77 27.18 29.20
N ASP A 932 51.95 27.50 30.48
CA ASP A 932 51.80 26.63 31.64
C ASP A 932 50.40 25.96 31.62
N TYR A 933 50.37 24.65 31.38
CA TYR A 933 49.11 23.95 31.11
C TYR A 933 48.33 23.67 32.41
N PRO A 934 47.00 23.90 32.44
CA PRO A 934 46.20 23.69 33.64
C PRO A 934 46.19 22.20 34.06
N LYS A 935 46.32 21.96 35.37
CA LYS A 935 46.22 20.63 35.99
C LYS A 935 44.86 20.00 35.69
N PHE A 936 44.80 18.68 35.54
CA PHE A 936 43.55 17.93 35.36
C PHE A 936 42.71 17.98 36.65
N THR A 937 41.82 18.98 36.73
CA THR A 937 40.90 19.21 37.85
C THR A 937 39.46 18.84 37.47
N MET A 938 38.60 18.63 38.47
CA MET A 938 37.18 18.33 38.26
C MET A 938 36.49 19.42 37.42
N GLU A 939 36.88 20.68 37.63
CA GLU A 939 36.40 21.84 36.88
C GLU A 939 36.71 21.75 35.38
N PHE A 940 37.93 21.31 35.01
CA PHE A 940 38.29 21.09 33.61
C PHE A 940 37.37 20.06 32.95
N MET A 941 37.06 18.96 33.67
CA MET A 941 36.24 17.87 33.16
C MET A 941 34.77 18.28 32.98
N LEU A 942 34.20 18.97 33.98
CA LEU A 942 32.83 19.50 33.93
C LEU A 942 32.66 20.52 32.80
N LYS A 943 33.66 21.37 32.57
CA LYS A 943 33.66 22.34 31.48
C LYS A 943 33.73 21.69 30.09
N THR A 944 34.53 20.62 29.93
CA THR A 944 34.54 19.85 28.67
C THR A 944 33.24 19.11 28.39
N LEU A 945 32.52 18.69 29.44
CA LEU A 945 31.21 18.05 29.32
C LEU A 945 30.05 19.06 29.28
N ASN A 946 30.36 20.36 29.37
CA ASN A 946 29.38 21.45 29.37
C ASN A 946 28.34 21.36 30.51
N ILE A 947 28.76 20.88 31.69
CA ILE A 947 27.93 20.76 32.90
C ILE A 947 28.25 21.91 33.86
N GLU A 948 27.23 22.67 34.28
CA GLU A 948 27.41 23.76 35.24
C GLU A 948 27.61 23.22 36.67
N PRO A 949 28.75 23.51 37.34
CA PRO A 949 29.09 22.92 38.64
C PRO A 949 28.06 23.18 39.76
N VAL A 950 27.35 24.31 39.68
CA VAL A 950 26.32 24.71 40.65
C VAL A 950 25.12 23.75 40.60
N THR A 951 24.76 23.24 39.42
CA THR A 951 23.60 22.34 39.25
C THR A 951 23.77 20.99 39.95
N ILE A 952 25.02 20.57 40.14
CA ILE A 952 25.39 19.32 40.83
C ILE A 952 25.93 19.55 42.25
N GLY A 953 25.90 20.80 42.74
CA GLY A 953 26.37 21.14 44.09
C GLY A 953 27.89 21.04 44.28
N PHE A 954 28.70 21.24 43.24
CA PHE A 954 30.17 21.22 43.35
C PHE A 954 30.73 22.64 43.44
N ASP A 955 31.44 22.95 44.52
CA ASP A 955 32.13 24.24 44.70
C ASP A 955 33.52 24.18 44.05
N THR A 956 33.67 24.90 42.93
CA THR A 956 34.90 24.94 42.14
C THR A 956 36.05 25.64 42.85
N ALA A 957 35.77 26.61 43.73
CA ALA A 957 36.79 27.35 44.47
C ALA A 957 37.39 26.52 45.61
N ALA A 958 36.56 25.73 46.29
CA ALA A 958 36.99 24.84 47.39
C ALA A 958 37.43 23.44 46.92
N GLN A 959 37.16 23.07 45.66
CA GLN A 959 37.32 21.71 45.11
C GLN A 959 36.66 20.65 46.01
N LYS A 960 35.45 20.94 46.49
CA LYS A 960 34.66 20.07 47.37
C LYS A 960 33.18 20.13 47.00
N TRP A 961 32.47 19.05 47.29
CA TRP A 961 31.02 19.01 47.20
C TRP A 961 30.39 19.89 48.28
N SER A 962 29.55 20.84 47.88
CA SER A 962 28.71 21.65 48.76
C SER A 962 27.52 20.83 49.24
N ARG A 963 27.08 21.10 50.47
CA ARG A 963 25.94 20.41 51.08
C ARG A 963 24.59 21.09 50.82
N ASP A 964 24.61 22.36 50.43
CA ASP A 964 23.45 23.18 50.12
C ASP A 964 22.98 22.96 48.67
#